data_AF-A0A1X7TBH6-F1
#
_entry.id   AF-A0A1X7TBH6-F1
#
_cell.length_a   1.000
_cell.length_b   1.000
_cell.length_c   1.000
_cell.angle_alpha   90.00
_cell.angle_beta   90.00
_cell.angle_gamma   90.00
#
_symmetry.space_group_name_H-M   'P 1'
#
loop_
_entity.id
_entity.type
_entity.pdbx_description
1 polymer ?
#
loop_
_entity_poly.entity_id
_entity_poly.type
_entity_poly.pdbx_seq_one_letter_code
_entity_poly.pdbx_strand_id
1 'polypeptide(L)'
;MNSNAISLSNVTVANSTDTGLSLTASLVTIKNNLIFKNNTGVVGGGLAINGSSRLIVSSSANLEFIDNHASYKGGGFYAEESTHSDIRLMAPNIPLTLINNSALVGGDMYGYHVYDHPHINQFKVTHSAKFDSTSDAEDICFCDPHTSNKKNCIAAYAQIFPGQALKFNVALFGSDYFGSETPTDGTVDIFNDINGFLLNQTHIPNICSLIEYTPQLTQLGYHTYYFTSSMTQDLLVFFTVKECPIGFRLDKSQGSCTCSQSLSRENVTCDINTLNITHNGLLWIGTYHTTTPFNANETNPNACIINEDCLLYCSPNPVTFKLNYTHTQCVDNRGHRMCGSCTERYSLLMGSNKCGHCHNNYTMIAWIALFAVMGVLLVVLLIALNLTVSVGTLNGLLFYANIVKLYEPVFSRKGALPVLSQVISWINLDFGFEICFYNGMDSYAKQWLQFAFPLYLWIIIIIIIQLCRRYVRTIVIVLHKREVTLHCTNESVRSVSLWYEDPNVEYAKGKHAGLFGFALLVTVFFVIPYTLFLLLNHFYEKYLSNFKVFRKFWSHFKPIIDAYSGPMKDEYRFWPGLLLVARIPVLLTVTFVRNESRVLLLAAAAIILSLSFIFGGVYRKKLNNIIEFWFLLNLCIMASLSIAFTDESKLSHMKCYDALIKKLFKKQDEDDEPLLDVTESHKTVDQQRRAMVPSSTDVRRCASRESVVELY
;
A
#
# COMPACT_ATOMS: atom_id res chain seq x y z
N MET A 1 -33.95 54.03 42.47
CA MET A 1 -35.20 53.40 42.96
C MET A 1 -36.39 54.14 42.35
N ASN A 2 -36.82 53.76 41.15
CA ASN A 2 -38.17 54.01 40.64
C ASN A 2 -38.69 52.65 40.22
N SER A 3 -39.52 52.09 41.09
CA SER A 3 -40.00 50.72 41.09
C SER A 3 -41.11 50.52 40.07
N ASN A 4 -40.75 50.11 38.85
CA ASN A 4 -41.67 49.31 38.04
C ASN A 4 -41.57 47.86 38.53
N ALA A 5 -42.04 47.62 39.76
CA ALA A 5 -42.13 46.28 40.31
C ALA A 5 -43.28 45.57 39.61
N ILE A 6 -42.97 44.68 38.68
CA ILE A 6 -43.96 43.87 37.98
C ILE A 6 -44.39 42.78 38.96
N SER A 7 -45.70 42.64 39.22
CA SER A 7 -46.22 41.56 40.05
C SER A 7 -47.11 40.66 39.20
N LEU A 8 -46.80 39.38 39.16
CA LEU A 8 -47.61 38.35 38.51
C LEU A 8 -48.31 37.51 39.58
N SER A 9 -49.61 37.27 39.40
CA SER A 9 -50.41 36.45 40.29
C SER A 9 -51.46 35.66 39.52
N ASN A 10 -51.51 34.34 39.73
CA ASN A 10 -52.43 33.44 39.04
C ASN A 10 -52.35 33.55 37.51
N VAL A 11 -51.13 33.37 36.99
CA VAL A 11 -50.83 33.49 35.55
C VAL A 11 -50.56 32.12 34.96
N THR A 12 -51.14 31.86 33.80
CA THR A 12 -50.82 30.68 32.97
C THR A 12 -50.39 31.14 31.59
N VAL A 13 -49.22 30.69 31.15
CA VAL A 13 -48.68 30.94 29.82
C VAL A 13 -48.52 29.59 29.13
N ALA A 14 -49.19 29.40 28.00
CA ALA A 14 -49.20 28.09 27.35
C ALA A 14 -49.30 28.16 25.83
N ASN A 15 -48.85 27.09 25.18
CA ASN A 15 -48.90 26.91 23.73
C ASN A 15 -48.21 28.02 22.93
N SER A 16 -47.18 28.64 23.50
CA SER A 16 -46.37 29.62 22.79
C SER A 16 -45.37 28.92 21.87
N THR A 17 -45.16 29.48 20.68
CA THR A 17 -44.11 29.04 19.75
C THR A 17 -42.74 29.65 20.05
N ASP A 18 -42.68 30.58 20.99
CA ASP A 18 -41.48 31.21 21.52
C ASP A 18 -41.50 31.17 23.06
N THR A 19 -40.38 31.53 23.70
CA THR A 19 -40.23 31.51 25.17
C THR A 19 -41.47 32.10 25.85
N GLY A 20 -42.10 31.34 26.74
CA GLY A 20 -43.37 31.73 27.36
C GLY A 20 -43.31 33.11 28.04
N LEU A 21 -42.29 33.34 28.86
CA LEU A 21 -42.03 34.65 29.45
C LEU A 21 -40.53 34.94 29.45
N SER A 22 -40.14 36.10 28.91
CA SER A 22 -38.74 36.57 28.93
C SER A 22 -38.64 37.84 29.76
N LEU A 23 -37.72 37.83 30.73
CA LEU A 23 -37.42 38.97 31.60
C LEU A 23 -36.14 39.63 31.12
N THR A 24 -36.21 40.94 30.84
CA THR A 24 -35.05 41.71 30.40
C THR A 24 -34.93 42.99 31.23
N ALA A 25 -33.82 43.14 31.96
CA ALA A 25 -33.55 44.26 32.87
C ALA A 25 -34.75 44.62 33.79
N SER A 26 -35.43 43.61 34.33
CA SER A 26 -36.70 43.78 35.04
C SER A 26 -36.73 43.15 36.43
N LEU A 27 -37.51 43.72 37.35
CA LEU A 27 -37.74 43.18 38.69
C LEU A 27 -39.17 42.64 38.78
N VAL A 28 -39.31 41.31 38.82
CA VAL A 28 -40.62 40.63 38.79
C VAL A 28 -40.87 39.90 40.10
N THR A 29 -42.05 40.08 40.69
CA THR A 29 -42.50 39.38 41.89
C THR A 29 -43.63 38.40 41.57
N ILE A 30 -43.46 37.13 41.92
CA ILE A 30 -44.46 36.08 41.73
C ILE A 30 -45.25 35.85 43.02
N LYS A 31 -46.58 35.86 42.91
CA LYS A 31 -47.55 35.55 43.96
C LYS A 31 -48.48 34.44 43.48
N ASN A 32 -48.92 33.55 44.37
CA ASN A 32 -49.81 32.45 44.01
C ASN A 32 -49.32 31.63 42.79
N ASN A 33 -50.22 31.14 41.93
CA ASN A 33 -49.86 30.20 40.86
C ASN A 33 -49.21 30.90 39.65
N LEU A 34 -48.11 30.34 39.15
CA LEU A 34 -47.49 30.67 37.87
C LEU A 34 -47.21 29.38 37.10
N ILE A 35 -47.89 29.20 35.97
CA ILE A 35 -47.89 27.94 35.21
C ILE A 35 -47.42 28.20 33.78
N PHE A 36 -46.40 27.48 33.33
CA PHE A 36 -45.90 27.45 31.97
C PHE A 36 -46.14 26.06 31.36
N LYS A 37 -46.90 25.98 30.28
CA LYS A 37 -47.24 24.70 29.65
C LYS A 37 -47.08 24.68 28.13
N ASN A 38 -46.38 23.67 27.60
CA ASN A 38 -46.30 23.45 26.15
C ASN A 38 -45.80 24.68 25.38
N ASN A 39 -44.82 25.39 25.95
CA ASN A 39 -44.16 26.50 25.28
C ASN A 39 -42.85 26.03 24.65
N THR A 40 -42.46 26.60 23.52
CA THR A 40 -41.15 26.38 22.90
C THR A 40 -40.25 27.60 23.09
N GLY A 41 -38.95 27.52 22.80
CA GLY A 41 -38.05 28.67 22.91
C GLY A 41 -36.64 28.33 22.44
N VAL A 42 -35.75 29.33 22.34
CA VAL A 42 -34.32 29.07 22.10
C VAL A 42 -33.63 28.79 23.44
N VAL A 43 -33.82 29.68 24.40
CA VAL A 43 -33.44 29.50 25.81
C VAL A 43 -34.67 29.74 26.67
N GLY A 44 -34.86 28.97 27.74
CA GLY A 44 -36.00 29.16 28.63
C GLY A 44 -37.32 28.87 27.93
N GLY A 45 -37.68 27.62 27.67
CA GLY A 45 -38.92 27.29 26.97
C GLY A 45 -40.16 27.86 27.69
N GLY A 46 -40.22 27.69 29.01
CA GLY A 46 -41.21 28.35 29.86
C GLY A 46 -40.83 29.79 30.23
N LEU A 47 -39.69 29.96 30.90
CA LEU A 47 -39.22 31.24 31.43
C LEU A 47 -37.74 31.49 31.09
N ALA A 48 -37.40 32.67 30.59
CA ALA A 48 -36.01 33.12 30.46
C ALA A 48 -35.77 34.38 31.30
N ILE A 49 -34.70 34.40 32.09
CA ILE A 49 -34.26 35.53 32.92
C ILE A 49 -32.94 36.04 32.34
N ASN A 50 -32.99 37.20 31.68
CA ASN A 50 -31.86 37.76 30.95
C ASN A 50 -31.45 39.14 31.49
N GLY A 51 -30.19 39.49 31.26
CA GLY A 51 -29.53 40.71 31.70
C GLY A 51 -29.58 40.86 33.22
N SER A 52 -29.81 42.08 33.71
CA SER A 52 -29.90 42.38 35.14
C SER A 52 -31.26 42.05 35.77
N SER A 53 -32.03 41.14 35.18
CA SER A 53 -33.37 40.79 35.67
C SER A 53 -33.32 40.01 36.98
N ARG A 54 -34.33 40.19 37.83
CA ARG A 54 -34.46 39.45 39.09
C ARG A 54 -35.89 39.00 39.31
N LEU A 55 -36.04 37.72 39.65
CA LEU A 55 -37.30 37.08 40.00
C LEU A 55 -37.39 36.91 41.52
N ILE A 56 -38.36 37.58 42.14
CA ILE A 56 -38.68 37.44 43.55
C ILE A 56 -39.87 36.49 43.69
N VAL A 57 -39.69 35.39 44.39
CA VAL A 57 -40.75 34.39 44.62
C VAL A 57 -41.29 34.52 46.04
N SER A 58 -42.56 34.89 46.17
CA SER A 58 -43.22 35.04 47.47
C SER A 58 -43.51 33.69 48.13
N SER A 59 -43.72 33.69 49.45
CA SER A 59 -44.07 32.47 50.22
C SER A 59 -45.39 31.80 49.79
N SER A 60 -46.28 32.55 49.13
CA SER A 60 -47.55 32.06 48.60
C SER A 60 -47.46 31.45 47.20
N ALA A 61 -46.30 31.53 46.55
CA ALA A 61 -46.19 31.16 45.15
C ALA A 61 -46.14 29.63 44.94
N ASN A 62 -46.61 29.19 43.76
CA ASN A 62 -46.49 27.82 43.26
C ASN A 62 -46.12 27.90 41.78
N LEU A 63 -44.96 27.35 41.41
CA LEU A 63 -44.43 27.40 40.06
C LEU A 63 -44.55 26.04 39.38
N GLU A 64 -45.09 26.00 38.17
CA GLU A 64 -45.25 24.77 37.39
C GLU A 64 -44.76 24.97 35.96
N PHE A 65 -43.85 24.10 35.51
CA PHE A 65 -43.29 24.07 34.17
C PHE A 65 -43.50 22.67 33.60
N ILE A 66 -44.42 22.55 32.64
CA ILE A 66 -44.91 21.28 32.11
C ILE A 66 -44.79 21.24 30.59
N ASP A 67 -44.14 20.22 30.05
CA ASP A 67 -43.99 19.99 28.60
C ASP A 67 -43.38 21.20 27.85
N ASN A 68 -42.51 22.00 28.47
CA ASN A 68 -41.84 23.11 27.78
C ASN A 68 -40.55 22.65 27.09
N HIS A 69 -40.22 23.26 25.96
CA HIS A 69 -39.07 22.88 25.14
C HIS A 69 -38.20 24.09 24.81
N ALA A 70 -36.88 23.96 24.96
CA ALA A 70 -35.90 24.92 24.44
C ALA A 70 -35.02 24.22 23.40
N SER A 71 -34.68 24.90 22.30
CA SER A 71 -33.76 24.33 21.32
C SER A 71 -32.30 24.33 21.80
N TYR A 72 -31.97 25.17 22.81
CA TYR A 72 -30.63 25.28 23.36
C TYR A 72 -30.57 25.01 24.88
N LYS A 73 -30.96 25.98 25.74
CA LYS A 73 -30.75 25.89 27.20
C LYS A 73 -32.02 26.06 28.01
N GLY A 74 -32.21 25.26 29.07
CA GLY A 74 -33.25 25.51 30.08
C GLY A 74 -34.67 25.34 29.55
N GLY A 75 -35.12 24.11 29.27
CA GLY A 75 -36.46 23.85 28.70
C GLY A 75 -37.60 24.36 29.58
N GLY A 76 -37.52 24.11 30.90
CA GLY A 76 -38.44 24.68 31.88
C GLY A 76 -38.16 26.17 32.09
N PHE A 77 -36.99 26.47 32.67
CA PHE A 77 -36.51 27.85 32.71
C PHE A 77 -35.00 27.99 32.54
N TYR A 78 -34.60 29.17 32.08
CA TYR A 78 -33.23 29.60 31.85
C TYR A 78 -32.95 30.87 32.65
N ALA A 79 -31.83 30.89 33.37
CA ALA A 79 -31.27 32.09 33.99
C ALA A 79 -29.90 32.37 33.39
N GLU A 80 -29.71 33.59 32.86
CA GLU A 80 -28.40 34.06 32.43
C GLU A 80 -27.55 34.35 33.67
N GLU A 81 -26.44 33.62 33.83
CA GLU A 81 -25.58 33.67 35.00
C GLU A 81 -24.77 34.98 35.04
N SER A 82 -25.44 36.10 35.31
CA SER A 82 -24.83 37.44 35.38
C SER A 82 -24.55 37.86 36.83
N THR A 83 -25.36 37.39 37.79
CA THR A 83 -25.14 37.55 39.23
C THR A 83 -25.74 36.40 40.03
N HIS A 84 -25.17 36.06 41.18
CA HIS A 84 -25.63 34.99 42.09
C HIS A 84 -27.02 35.26 42.76
N SER A 85 -27.89 36.08 42.14
CA SER A 85 -29.09 36.67 42.75
C SER A 85 -30.31 36.78 41.82
N ASP A 86 -30.31 36.08 40.69
CA ASP A 86 -31.34 36.23 39.65
C ASP A 86 -32.69 35.67 40.08
N ILE A 87 -32.70 34.69 41.00
CA ILE A 87 -33.91 34.18 41.66
C ILE A 87 -33.76 34.29 43.18
N ARG A 88 -34.71 34.98 43.82
CA ARG A 88 -34.74 35.17 45.29
C ARG A 88 -36.03 34.62 45.89
N LEU A 89 -35.88 33.62 46.76
CA LEU A 89 -37.00 33.00 47.49
C LEU A 89 -37.24 33.68 48.83
N MET A 90 -38.46 34.15 49.07
CA MET A 90 -38.84 34.85 50.32
C MET A 90 -39.18 33.90 51.48
N ALA A 91 -39.38 32.61 51.21
CA ALA A 91 -39.58 31.56 52.19
C ALA A 91 -39.01 30.22 51.67
N PRO A 92 -38.66 29.26 52.55
CA PRO A 92 -38.21 27.93 52.13
C PRO A 92 -39.38 27.04 51.71
N ASN A 93 -39.09 25.94 51.00
CA ASN A 93 -40.04 24.92 50.58
C ASN A 93 -41.17 25.42 49.67
N ILE A 94 -40.93 26.50 48.92
CA ILE A 94 -41.85 26.96 47.87
C ILE A 94 -41.98 25.85 46.81
N PRO A 95 -43.20 25.41 46.43
CA PRO A 95 -43.37 24.37 45.42
C PRO A 95 -42.86 24.79 44.03
N LEU A 96 -42.06 23.91 43.42
CA LEU A 96 -41.61 24.03 42.02
C LEU A 96 -41.84 22.68 41.34
N THR A 97 -42.69 22.66 40.31
CA THR A 97 -43.02 21.45 39.54
C THR A 97 -42.38 21.53 38.16
N LEU A 98 -41.59 20.52 37.77
CA LEU A 98 -40.86 20.43 36.50
C LEU A 98 -41.14 19.07 35.86
N ILE A 99 -42.02 19.04 34.86
CA ILE A 99 -42.47 17.78 34.25
C ILE A 99 -42.24 17.83 32.74
N ASN A 100 -41.51 16.85 32.20
CA ASN A 100 -41.30 16.66 30.77
C ASN A 100 -40.75 17.89 30.02
N ASN A 101 -39.92 18.70 30.67
CA ASN A 101 -39.24 19.78 29.96
C ASN A 101 -38.02 19.23 29.22
N SER A 102 -37.60 19.89 28.14
CA SER A 102 -36.47 19.42 27.32
C SER A 102 -35.64 20.56 26.73
N ALA A 103 -34.33 20.34 26.64
CA ALA A 103 -33.37 21.24 26.00
C ALA A 103 -32.12 20.46 25.54
N LEU A 104 -31.24 21.09 24.77
CA LEU A 104 -29.93 20.51 24.45
C LEU A 104 -29.06 20.40 25.71
N VAL A 105 -29.12 21.41 26.57
CA VAL A 105 -28.39 21.51 27.84
C VAL A 105 -29.33 21.99 28.95
N GLY A 106 -29.40 21.26 30.07
CA GLY A 106 -30.26 21.60 31.21
C GLY A 106 -31.74 21.58 30.85
N GLY A 107 -32.30 20.40 30.55
CA GLY A 107 -33.67 20.23 30.06
C GLY A 107 -34.75 20.83 30.95
N ASP A 108 -34.66 20.66 32.27
CA ASP A 108 -35.58 21.28 33.21
C ASP A 108 -35.15 22.70 33.58
N MET A 109 -33.87 22.89 33.88
CA MET A 109 -33.34 24.14 34.42
C MET A 109 -31.95 24.44 33.91
N TYR A 110 -31.67 25.70 33.62
CA TYR A 110 -30.31 26.16 33.32
C TYR A 110 -29.95 27.42 34.10
N GLY A 111 -28.73 27.49 34.66
CA GLY A 111 -28.15 28.70 35.24
C GLY A 111 -28.63 29.07 36.66
N TYR A 112 -29.23 28.13 37.40
CA TYR A 112 -29.63 28.36 38.80
C TYR A 112 -29.36 27.12 39.66
N HIS A 113 -28.51 27.29 40.67
CA HIS A 113 -28.22 26.27 41.66
C HIS A 113 -28.15 26.85 43.08
N VAL A 114 -28.23 25.96 44.09
CA VAL A 114 -28.21 26.35 45.50
C VAL A 114 -26.78 26.26 46.03
N TYR A 115 -26.19 27.39 46.42
CA TYR A 115 -24.92 27.40 47.15
C TYR A 115 -25.12 26.92 48.60
N ASP A 116 -24.09 26.27 49.13
CA ASP A 116 -24.00 25.64 50.45
C ASP A 116 -23.96 26.65 51.63
N HIS A 117 -24.80 27.70 51.57
CA HIS A 117 -24.91 28.73 52.60
C HIS A 117 -26.17 28.53 53.45
N PRO A 118 -26.06 28.60 54.80
CA PRO A 118 -27.14 28.29 55.74
C PRO A 118 -28.32 29.30 55.77
N HIS A 119 -28.41 30.22 54.80
CA HIS A 119 -29.37 31.34 54.79
C HIS A 119 -30.17 31.49 53.49
N ILE A 120 -30.03 30.57 52.52
CA ILE A 120 -30.80 30.62 51.26
C ILE A 120 -31.98 29.65 51.35
N ASN A 121 -33.18 30.20 51.15
CA ASN A 121 -34.41 29.43 51.03
C ASN A 121 -34.36 28.56 49.76
N GLN A 122 -34.70 27.27 49.88
CA GLN A 122 -34.72 26.30 48.76
C GLN A 122 -36.14 26.03 48.25
N PHE A 123 -36.28 25.61 46.99
CA PHE A 123 -37.54 25.12 46.44
C PHE A 123 -37.82 23.69 46.93
N LYS A 124 -39.11 23.37 47.06
CA LYS A 124 -39.56 21.98 47.14
C LYS A 124 -39.83 21.48 45.72
N VAL A 125 -38.82 20.86 45.11
CA VAL A 125 -38.86 20.42 43.72
C VAL A 125 -39.67 19.13 43.57
N THR A 126 -40.59 19.12 42.61
CA THR A 126 -41.32 17.93 42.14
C THR A 126 -40.97 17.75 40.67
N HIS A 127 -40.34 16.65 40.30
CA HIS A 127 -39.84 16.43 38.95
C HIS A 127 -40.26 15.07 38.36
N SER A 128 -40.04 14.90 37.06
CA SER A 128 -40.22 13.62 36.36
C SER A 128 -39.14 12.58 36.76
N ALA A 129 -39.08 11.42 36.09
CA ALA A 129 -38.14 10.35 36.44
C ALA A 129 -36.64 10.73 36.36
N LYS A 130 -36.29 11.77 35.60
CA LYS A 130 -34.93 12.34 35.53
C LYS A 130 -35.03 13.85 35.68
N PHE A 131 -34.27 14.40 36.61
CA PHE A 131 -34.12 15.84 36.79
C PHE A 131 -32.86 16.29 36.03
N ASP A 132 -33.00 17.19 35.07
CA ASP A 132 -31.92 17.63 34.19
C ASP A 132 -31.66 19.13 34.36
N SER A 133 -30.64 19.48 35.13
CA SER A 133 -30.25 20.85 35.42
C SER A 133 -28.74 21.03 35.37
N THR A 134 -28.27 22.18 34.90
CA THR A 134 -26.85 22.54 34.90
C THR A 134 -26.67 24.06 34.83
N SER A 135 -25.47 24.57 35.09
CA SER A 135 -25.07 25.98 34.92
C SER A 135 -24.09 26.16 33.75
N ASP A 136 -23.55 27.37 33.61
CA ASP A 136 -22.38 27.61 32.76
C ASP A 136 -21.20 26.74 33.23
N ALA A 137 -20.24 26.51 32.33
CA ALA A 137 -19.08 25.68 32.66
C ALA A 137 -18.30 26.31 33.82
N GLU A 138 -18.20 25.60 34.94
CA GLU A 138 -17.41 25.97 36.13
C GLU A 138 -16.05 25.25 36.11
N ASP A 139 -16.03 24.02 35.58
CA ASP A 139 -14.83 23.19 35.51
C ASP A 139 -14.61 22.59 34.12
N ILE A 140 -13.34 22.39 33.78
CA ILE A 140 -12.89 21.72 32.56
C ILE A 140 -12.01 20.51 32.94
N CYS A 141 -12.30 19.34 32.35
CA CYS A 141 -11.53 18.14 32.63
C CYS A 141 -11.22 17.35 31.35
N PHE A 142 -10.09 16.63 31.37
CA PHE A 142 -9.83 15.59 30.39
C PHE A 142 -10.81 14.43 30.58
N CYS A 143 -11.31 13.91 29.46
CA CYS A 143 -12.27 12.82 29.42
C CYS A 143 -11.82 11.72 28.46
N ASP A 144 -12.32 10.51 28.68
CA ASP A 144 -12.15 9.39 27.75
C ASP A 144 -13.50 9.15 27.03
N PRO A 145 -13.57 9.26 25.70
CA PRO A 145 -14.81 9.03 24.96
C PRO A 145 -15.34 7.59 25.12
N HIS A 146 -14.51 6.65 25.58
CA HIS A 146 -14.89 5.25 25.79
C HIS A 146 -15.18 4.89 27.25
N THR A 147 -14.84 5.73 28.24
CA THR A 147 -15.08 5.46 29.66
C THR A 147 -15.67 6.66 30.41
N SER A 148 -16.88 6.50 30.95
CA SER A 148 -17.66 7.59 31.57
C SER A 148 -17.15 8.09 32.92
N ASN A 149 -16.15 7.44 33.52
CA ASN A 149 -15.82 7.62 34.94
C ASN A 149 -14.39 8.11 35.23
N LYS A 150 -13.53 8.30 34.22
CA LYS A 150 -12.13 8.72 34.44
C LYS A 150 -11.96 10.19 34.06
N LYS A 151 -12.20 11.07 35.02
CA LYS A 151 -11.94 12.51 34.89
C LYS A 151 -10.55 12.83 35.43
N ASN A 152 -9.73 13.55 34.66
CA ASN A 152 -8.50 14.18 35.16
C ASN A 152 -8.61 15.68 34.90
N CYS A 153 -8.76 16.46 35.97
CA CYS A 153 -8.97 17.91 35.89
C CYS A 153 -7.72 18.71 36.26
N ILE A 154 -6.56 18.05 36.41
CA ILE A 154 -5.34 18.66 36.95
C ILE A 154 -4.36 19.02 35.85
N ALA A 155 -3.76 18.02 35.21
CA ALA A 155 -2.75 18.24 34.18
C ALA A 155 -2.59 17.08 33.21
N ALA A 156 -2.13 17.39 32.00
CA ALA A 156 -1.68 16.41 31.00
C ALA A 156 -0.26 16.67 30.55
N TYR A 157 0.41 15.59 30.13
CA TYR A 157 1.76 15.60 29.61
C TYR A 157 1.78 15.06 28.17
N ALA A 158 2.39 15.80 27.25
CA ALA A 158 2.54 15.39 25.86
C ALA A 158 3.96 15.59 25.33
N GLN A 159 4.30 14.84 24.28
CA GLN A 159 5.53 15.02 23.52
C GLN A 159 5.15 15.19 22.06
N ILE A 160 5.60 16.27 21.45
CA ILE A 160 5.25 16.63 20.07
C ILE A 160 6.50 17.03 19.28
N PHE A 161 6.37 17.00 17.96
CA PHE A 161 7.32 17.58 17.04
C PHE A 161 6.83 18.96 16.55
N PRO A 162 7.72 19.85 16.09
CA PRO A 162 7.33 21.12 15.47
C PRO A 162 6.29 20.93 14.36
N GLY A 163 5.18 21.67 14.45
CA GLY A 163 4.06 21.58 13.51
C GLY A 163 3.08 20.42 13.75
N GLN A 164 3.29 19.59 14.77
CA GLN A 164 2.35 18.56 15.17
C GLN A 164 1.25 19.12 16.09
N ALA A 165 0.00 18.75 15.85
CA ALA A 165 -1.13 19.15 16.68
C ALA A 165 -1.13 18.44 18.04
N LEU A 166 -1.35 19.21 19.11
CA LEU A 166 -1.77 18.72 20.42
C LEU A 166 -3.23 18.26 20.32
N LYS A 167 -3.51 17.04 20.81
CA LYS A 167 -4.82 16.40 20.71
C LYS A 167 -5.28 15.93 22.08
N PHE A 168 -6.36 16.52 22.60
CA PHE A 168 -6.90 16.18 23.92
C PHE A 168 -8.42 16.09 23.87
N ASN A 169 -8.99 15.07 24.50
CA ASN A 169 -10.42 14.99 24.71
C ASN A 169 -10.77 15.70 26.02
N VAL A 170 -11.67 16.67 25.95
CA VAL A 170 -12.13 17.44 27.12
C VAL A 170 -13.66 17.49 27.19
N ALA A 171 -14.15 17.70 28.40
CA ALA A 171 -15.56 17.95 28.69
C ALA A 171 -15.66 19.10 29.71
N LEU A 172 -16.76 19.84 29.62
CA LEU A 172 -17.08 20.93 30.52
C LEU A 172 -18.14 20.50 31.53
N PHE A 173 -18.00 20.97 32.75
CA PHE A 173 -18.90 20.65 33.86
C PHE A 173 -19.38 21.95 34.50
N GLY A 174 -20.69 22.07 34.64
CA GLY A 174 -21.34 23.07 35.49
C GLY A 174 -21.95 22.39 36.71
N SER A 175 -22.75 23.15 37.46
CA SER A 175 -23.45 22.70 38.65
C SER A 175 -24.95 22.51 38.40
N ASP A 176 -25.47 21.37 38.81
CA ASP A 176 -26.91 21.12 38.87
C ASP A 176 -27.57 21.93 40.00
N TYR A 177 -28.90 21.90 40.12
CA TYR A 177 -29.61 22.64 41.16
C TYR A 177 -29.10 22.37 42.60
N PHE A 178 -28.62 21.15 42.86
CA PHE A 178 -28.11 20.71 44.16
C PHE A 178 -26.62 20.98 44.35
N GLY A 179 -25.95 21.58 43.36
CA GLY A 179 -24.51 21.83 43.38
C GLY A 179 -23.65 20.62 43.02
N SER A 180 -24.23 19.60 42.37
CA SER A 180 -23.48 18.45 41.85
C SER A 180 -22.97 18.73 40.43
N GLU A 181 -21.76 18.28 40.12
CA GLU A 181 -21.18 18.44 38.78
C GLU A 181 -22.00 17.72 37.69
N THR A 182 -22.42 18.46 36.67
CA THR A 182 -23.12 17.95 35.48
C THR A 182 -22.45 18.42 34.19
N PRO A 183 -22.41 17.59 33.13
CA PRO A 183 -21.87 18.02 31.84
C PRO A 183 -22.64 19.21 31.27
N THR A 184 -21.91 20.23 30.81
CA THR A 184 -22.46 21.43 30.18
C THR A 184 -21.65 21.79 28.94
N ASP A 185 -22.09 22.77 28.18
CA ASP A 185 -21.36 23.29 27.03
C ASP A 185 -20.76 24.67 27.32
N GLY A 186 -19.82 25.10 26.50
CA GLY A 186 -19.14 26.37 26.71
C GLY A 186 -17.95 26.60 25.79
N THR A 187 -17.38 27.79 25.90
CA THR A 187 -16.22 28.19 25.10
C THR A 187 -14.95 28.00 25.91
N VAL A 188 -13.99 27.28 25.33
CA VAL A 188 -12.67 27.06 25.90
C VAL A 188 -11.65 27.94 25.19
N ASP A 189 -10.97 28.75 25.98
CA ASP A 189 -9.87 29.59 25.56
C ASP A 189 -8.53 28.90 25.89
N ILE A 190 -7.61 28.90 24.93
CA ILE A 190 -6.27 28.35 25.08
C ILE A 190 -5.29 29.50 25.20
N PHE A 191 -4.53 29.53 26.30
CA PHE A 191 -3.57 30.58 26.57
C PHE A 191 -2.14 30.06 26.68
N ASN A 192 -1.18 30.92 26.33
CA ASN A 192 0.21 30.68 26.67
C ASN A 192 0.48 31.03 28.14
N ASP A 193 0.91 30.07 28.93
CA ASP A 193 1.17 30.24 30.38
C ASP A 193 2.23 31.31 30.67
N ILE A 194 3.22 31.47 29.79
CA ILE A 194 4.35 32.38 30.01
C ILE A 194 3.96 33.85 29.73
N ASN A 195 3.17 34.07 28.67
CA ASN A 195 2.92 35.43 28.15
C ASN A 195 1.46 35.88 28.31
N GLY A 196 0.54 34.98 28.68
CA GLY A 196 -0.89 35.27 28.83
C GLY A 196 -1.64 35.59 27.53
N PHE A 197 -1.05 35.36 26.36
CA PHE A 197 -1.71 35.61 25.08
C PHE A 197 -2.72 34.51 24.75
N LEU A 198 -3.92 34.92 24.32
CA LEU A 198 -4.93 34.03 23.75
C LEU A 198 -4.41 33.46 22.43
N LEU A 199 -4.31 32.13 22.38
CA LEU A 199 -3.78 31.39 21.24
C LEU A 199 -4.89 30.89 20.31
N ASN A 200 -6.00 30.41 20.89
CA ASN A 200 -7.14 29.87 20.16
C ASN A 200 -8.38 29.85 21.05
N GLN A 201 -9.56 29.82 20.43
CA GLN A 201 -10.85 29.73 21.10
C GLN A 201 -11.71 28.67 20.40
N THR A 202 -12.27 27.74 21.17
CA THR A 202 -13.07 26.62 20.63
C THR A 202 -14.29 26.34 21.50
N HIS A 203 -15.45 26.17 20.87
CA HIS A 203 -16.68 25.77 21.57
C HIS A 203 -16.74 24.26 21.77
N ILE A 204 -17.03 23.83 23.00
CA ILE A 204 -17.12 22.43 23.41
C ILE A 204 -18.57 22.11 23.79
N PRO A 205 -19.20 21.11 23.17
CA PRO A 205 -20.56 20.68 23.52
C PRO A 205 -20.59 19.96 24.89
N ASN A 206 -21.79 19.64 25.38
CA ASN A 206 -22.02 18.90 26.64
C ASN A 206 -21.62 17.42 26.62
N ILE A 207 -20.69 17.05 25.73
CA ILE A 207 -20.14 15.70 25.58
C ILE A 207 -18.62 15.77 25.45
N CYS A 208 -17.95 14.66 25.77
CA CYS A 208 -16.52 14.52 25.61
C CYS A 208 -16.10 14.73 24.14
N SER A 209 -15.30 15.77 23.88
CA SER A 209 -14.97 16.21 22.52
C SER A 209 -13.47 16.44 22.34
N LEU A 210 -12.98 16.18 21.14
CA LEU A 210 -11.57 16.33 20.79
C LEU A 210 -11.22 17.78 20.45
N ILE A 211 -10.28 18.36 21.19
CA ILE A 211 -9.62 19.62 20.86
C ILE A 211 -8.29 19.31 20.16
N GLU A 212 -8.07 19.99 19.03
CA GLU A 212 -6.79 19.97 18.30
C GLU A 212 -6.21 21.39 18.20
N TYR A 213 -4.98 21.58 18.66
CA TYR A 213 -4.25 22.84 18.54
C TYR A 213 -2.82 22.62 18.08
N THR A 214 -2.39 23.31 17.02
CA THR A 214 -1.02 23.20 16.51
C THR A 214 -0.19 24.40 16.95
N PRO A 215 0.72 24.25 17.92
CA PRO A 215 1.58 25.35 18.34
C PRO A 215 2.58 25.72 17.23
N GLN A 216 2.65 27.01 16.89
CA GLN A 216 3.65 27.56 15.97
C GLN A 216 5.00 27.80 16.69
N LEU A 217 5.58 26.74 17.24
CA LEU A 217 6.82 26.81 18.02
C LEU A 217 8.00 26.23 17.24
N THR A 218 9.06 27.04 17.07
CA THR A 218 10.35 26.61 16.51
C THR A 218 11.39 26.29 17.57
N GLN A 219 11.13 26.65 18.84
CA GLN A 219 12.05 26.46 19.95
C GLN A 219 11.85 25.09 20.61
N LEU A 220 12.92 24.30 20.62
CA LEU A 220 12.98 23.02 21.33
C LEU A 220 12.92 23.23 22.83
N GLY A 221 12.29 22.30 23.55
CA GLY A 221 12.25 22.33 25.01
C GLY A 221 10.84 22.20 25.58
N TYR A 222 10.73 22.56 26.87
CA TYR A 222 9.53 22.43 27.66
C TYR A 222 8.65 23.68 27.55
N HIS A 223 7.36 23.47 27.31
CA HIS A 223 6.36 24.53 27.19
C HIS A 223 5.11 24.14 27.98
N THR A 224 4.37 25.16 28.43
CA THR A 224 3.13 25.00 29.20
C THR A 224 2.04 25.88 28.60
N TYR A 225 0.86 25.31 28.40
CA TYR A 225 -0.37 26.05 28.09
C TYR A 225 -1.44 25.78 29.15
N TYR A 226 -2.36 26.71 29.32
CA TYR A 226 -3.55 26.49 30.13
C TYR A 226 -4.81 26.67 29.28
N PHE A 227 -5.80 25.82 29.55
CA PHE A 227 -7.12 25.84 28.92
C PHE A 227 -8.10 26.30 29.98
N THR A 228 -8.91 27.30 29.66
CA THR A 228 -9.86 27.90 30.60
C THR A 228 -11.22 28.05 29.93
N SER A 229 -12.29 27.80 30.69
CA SER A 229 -13.68 27.94 30.23
C SER A 229 -14.48 28.95 31.07
N SER A 230 -14.03 29.25 32.30
CA SER A 230 -14.56 30.27 33.22
C SER A 230 -13.68 30.35 34.49
N MET A 231 -14.05 31.20 35.46
CA MET A 231 -13.18 31.80 36.49
C MET A 231 -12.62 30.89 37.60
N THR A 232 -12.92 29.59 37.66
CA THR A 232 -12.65 28.76 38.86
C THR A 232 -11.49 27.77 38.73
N GLN A 233 -11.34 27.04 37.61
CA GLN A 233 -10.25 26.07 37.43
C GLN A 233 -9.69 26.04 35.99
N ASP A 234 -8.36 26.13 35.89
CA ASP A 234 -7.62 26.04 34.62
C ASP A 234 -6.96 24.67 34.45
N LEU A 235 -7.02 24.13 33.24
CA LEU A 235 -6.40 22.84 32.89
C LEU A 235 -4.98 23.06 32.34
N LEU A 236 -3.97 22.53 33.03
CA LEU A 236 -2.58 22.68 32.62
C LEU A 236 -2.14 21.59 31.65
N VAL A 237 -1.60 22.00 30.50
CA VAL A 237 -0.99 21.10 29.52
C VAL A 237 0.50 21.38 29.43
N PHE A 238 1.27 20.40 29.88
CA PHE A 238 2.72 20.39 29.79
C PHE A 238 3.15 19.61 28.56
N PHE A 239 3.96 20.19 27.70
CA PHE A 239 4.46 19.47 26.54
C PHE A 239 5.90 19.80 26.21
N THR A 240 6.60 18.80 25.67
CA THR A 240 7.99 18.96 25.22
C THR A 240 8.05 18.88 23.71
N VAL A 241 8.61 19.93 23.09
CA VAL A 241 8.88 19.97 21.65
C VAL A 241 10.23 19.32 21.39
N LYS A 242 10.20 18.16 20.73
CA LYS A 242 11.39 17.38 20.34
C LYS A 242 11.92 17.78 18.97
N GLU A 243 13.16 17.41 18.68
CA GLU A 243 13.73 17.55 17.33
C GLU A 243 12.94 16.71 16.32
N CYS A 244 12.90 17.16 15.06
CA CYS A 244 12.17 16.47 14.00
C CYS A 244 12.67 15.01 13.85
N PRO A 245 11.76 14.04 13.66
CA PRO A 245 12.12 12.64 13.53
C PRO A 245 12.86 12.35 12.21
N ILE A 246 13.47 11.16 12.10
CA ILE A 246 14.20 10.75 10.90
C ILE A 246 13.30 10.86 9.67
N GLY A 247 13.79 11.51 8.61
CA GLY A 247 13.03 11.77 7.40
C GLY A 247 12.29 13.11 7.39
N PHE A 248 12.31 13.84 8.50
CA PHE A 248 11.76 15.18 8.58
C PHE A 248 12.86 16.21 8.92
N ARG A 249 12.66 17.46 8.50
CA ARG A 249 13.54 18.59 8.81
C ARG A 249 12.69 19.78 9.20
N LEU A 250 13.15 20.55 10.18
CA LEU A 250 12.46 21.78 10.58
C LEU A 250 12.57 22.82 9.47
N ASP A 251 11.42 23.22 8.91
CA ASP A 251 11.32 24.41 8.10
C ASP A 251 11.13 25.62 9.03
N LYS A 252 12.16 26.47 9.11
CA LYS A 252 12.14 27.67 9.95
C LYS A 252 11.12 28.71 9.48
N SER A 253 10.70 28.68 8.22
CA SER A 253 9.74 29.64 7.66
C SER A 253 8.30 29.26 8.01
N GLN A 254 7.98 27.96 7.99
CA GLN A 254 6.65 27.44 8.33
C GLN A 254 6.50 27.06 9.82
N GLY A 255 7.61 26.92 10.54
CA GLY A 255 7.62 26.47 11.94
C GLY A 255 7.21 25.00 12.11
N SER A 256 7.34 24.19 11.05
CA SER A 256 6.86 22.80 11.00
C SER A 256 7.94 21.87 10.45
N CYS A 257 7.92 20.62 10.89
CA CYS A 257 8.76 19.56 10.33
C CYS A 257 8.23 19.14 8.95
N THR A 258 8.96 19.50 7.89
CA THR A 258 8.66 19.10 6.50
C THR A 258 9.56 17.95 6.06
N CYS A 259 9.34 17.40 4.86
CA CYS A 259 10.19 16.33 4.33
C CYS A 259 11.67 16.75 4.34
N SER A 260 12.54 15.85 4.80
CA SER A 260 13.98 16.09 4.73
C SER A 260 14.46 16.18 3.28
N GLN A 261 15.61 16.79 3.05
CA GLN A 261 16.19 16.94 1.71
C GLN A 261 16.45 15.59 1.03
N SER A 262 16.73 14.53 1.81
CA SER A 262 16.88 13.15 1.30
C SER A 262 15.58 12.56 0.75
N LEU A 263 14.43 13.10 1.15
CA LEU A 263 13.09 12.65 0.74
C LEU A 263 12.41 13.61 -0.24
N SER A 264 12.86 14.87 -0.30
CA SER A 264 12.29 15.92 -1.15
C SER A 264 12.41 15.57 -2.64
N ARG A 265 11.32 15.07 -3.23
CA ARG A 265 11.08 14.84 -4.65
C ARG A 265 9.64 15.31 -4.96
N GLU A 266 9.36 15.69 -6.21
CA GLU A 266 8.02 16.20 -6.61
C GLU A 266 6.86 15.24 -6.27
N ASN A 267 7.12 13.93 -6.21
CA ASN A 267 6.11 12.89 -5.97
C ASN A 267 6.05 12.39 -4.52
N VAL A 268 6.71 13.06 -3.57
CA VAL A 268 6.77 12.64 -2.16
C VAL A 268 6.20 13.72 -1.25
N THR A 269 5.27 13.34 -0.38
CA THR A 269 4.68 14.21 0.65
C THR A 269 4.84 13.58 2.03
N CYS A 270 5.08 14.39 3.05
CA CYS A 270 5.26 13.93 4.42
C CYS A 270 4.29 14.66 5.34
N ASP A 271 3.60 13.91 6.21
CA ASP A 271 2.69 14.45 7.22
C ASP A 271 3.24 14.18 8.62
N ILE A 272 3.56 15.25 9.34
CA ILE A 272 4.12 15.18 10.69
C ILE A 272 3.08 14.74 11.74
N ASN A 273 1.79 14.99 11.52
CA ASN A 273 0.75 14.63 12.49
C ASN A 273 0.59 13.12 12.63
N THR A 274 0.73 12.41 11.51
CA THR A 274 0.58 10.95 11.45
C THR A 274 1.92 10.21 11.34
N LEU A 275 3.02 10.93 11.10
CA LEU A 275 4.34 10.41 10.73
C LEU A 275 4.30 9.59 9.43
N ASN A 276 3.33 9.86 8.57
CA ASN A 276 3.15 9.16 7.32
C ASN A 276 3.96 9.83 6.21
N ILE A 277 4.53 9.00 5.35
CA ILE A 277 5.16 9.40 4.11
C ILE A 277 4.34 8.79 2.97
N THR A 278 4.00 9.64 2.01
CA THR A 278 3.24 9.29 0.82
C THR A 278 4.12 9.49 -0.39
N HIS A 279 4.22 8.49 -1.26
CA HIS A 279 4.85 8.66 -2.55
C HIS A 279 3.98 8.13 -3.69
N ASN A 280 4.13 8.73 -4.87
CA ASN A 280 3.49 8.29 -6.10
C ASN A 280 4.52 7.77 -7.10
N GLY A 281 4.19 6.66 -7.76
CA GLY A 281 5.03 5.99 -8.74
C GLY A 281 6.03 4.99 -8.15
N LEU A 282 6.90 4.50 -9.03
CA LEU A 282 7.85 3.41 -8.78
C LEU A 282 9.06 3.86 -7.97
N LEU A 283 8.83 4.15 -6.69
CA LEU A 283 9.84 4.60 -5.74
C LEU A 283 9.88 3.62 -4.57
N TRP A 284 11.03 3.51 -3.91
CA TRP A 284 11.12 2.88 -2.60
C TRP A 284 11.89 3.77 -1.64
N ILE A 285 11.30 4.00 -0.48
CA ILE A 285 11.85 4.80 0.59
C ILE A 285 12.04 3.93 1.84
N GLY A 286 13.22 3.96 2.44
CA GLY A 286 13.44 3.28 3.71
C GLY A 286 14.80 3.56 4.30
N THR A 287 15.09 3.01 5.47
CA THR A 287 16.37 3.27 6.15
C THR A 287 17.42 2.22 5.82
N TYR A 288 18.68 2.66 5.78
CA TYR A 288 19.84 1.79 5.67
C TYR A 288 20.27 1.40 7.08
N HIS A 289 20.11 0.11 7.41
CA HIS A 289 20.38 -0.46 8.73
C HIS A 289 21.77 -0.07 9.25
N THR A 290 21.81 0.66 10.37
CA THR A 290 22.94 0.63 11.31
C THR A 290 22.61 -0.43 12.37
N THR A 291 23.62 -0.96 13.06
CA THR A 291 23.53 -2.11 13.98
C THR A 291 22.69 -1.88 15.25
N THR A 292 21.99 -0.76 15.38
CA THR A 292 21.11 -0.41 16.50
C THR A 292 19.64 -0.69 16.18
N PRO A 293 18.80 -1.06 17.17
CA PRO A 293 17.35 -1.17 16.96
C PRO A 293 16.81 0.16 16.39
N PHE A 294 16.13 0.07 15.25
CA PHE A 294 15.63 1.22 14.52
C PHE A 294 14.29 1.70 15.12
N ASN A 295 14.24 2.96 15.54
CA ASN A 295 13.01 3.63 15.95
C ASN A 295 12.86 4.93 15.15
N ALA A 296 11.91 4.97 14.20
CA ALA A 296 11.66 6.16 13.39
C ALA A 296 11.20 7.39 14.21
N ASN A 297 10.75 7.18 15.45
CA ASN A 297 10.27 8.26 16.32
C ASN A 297 11.40 8.96 17.09
N GLU A 298 12.64 8.46 17.00
CA GLU A 298 13.81 9.04 17.65
C GLU A 298 14.69 9.80 16.65
N THR A 299 15.37 10.84 17.11
CA THR A 299 16.44 11.46 16.36
C THR A 299 17.68 10.58 16.40
N ASN A 300 18.01 9.96 15.26
CA ASN A 300 19.27 9.26 15.09
C ASN A 300 20.14 10.00 14.06
N PRO A 301 21.19 10.72 14.49
CA PRO A 301 22.04 11.49 13.59
C PRO A 301 22.85 10.62 12.61
N ASN A 302 22.87 9.29 12.79
CA ASN A 302 23.58 8.35 11.91
C ASN A 302 22.65 7.54 10.99
N ALA A 303 21.34 7.79 11.01
CA ALA A 303 20.39 7.08 10.16
C ALA A 303 20.48 7.57 8.70
N CYS A 304 20.78 6.66 7.78
CA CYS A 304 20.82 6.96 6.36
C CYS A 304 19.49 6.54 5.71
N ILE A 305 18.98 7.36 4.79
CA ILE A 305 17.73 7.11 4.07
C ILE A 305 18.07 6.72 2.63
N ILE A 306 17.41 5.68 2.15
CA ILE A 306 17.40 5.25 0.77
C ILE A 306 16.12 5.82 0.16
N ASN A 307 16.25 6.58 -0.93
CA ASN A 307 15.15 7.14 -1.70
C ASN A 307 15.48 7.00 -3.19
N GLU A 308 15.06 5.88 -3.78
CA GLU A 308 15.50 5.46 -5.12
C GLU A 308 14.35 4.85 -5.93
N ASP A 309 14.50 4.90 -7.25
CA ASP A 309 13.51 4.32 -8.16
C ASP A 309 13.49 2.79 -8.03
N CYS A 310 12.29 2.25 -7.85
CA CYS A 310 12.03 0.85 -7.60
C CYS A 310 11.29 0.22 -8.77
N LEU A 311 12.04 -0.40 -9.69
CA LEU A 311 11.47 -0.98 -10.91
C LEU A 311 10.73 -2.31 -10.71
N LEU A 312 11.07 -3.08 -9.66
CA LEU A 312 10.54 -4.43 -9.41
C LEU A 312 9.88 -4.52 -8.04
N TYR A 313 8.70 -5.13 -8.01
CA TYR A 313 7.93 -5.46 -6.80
C TYR A 313 7.55 -4.28 -5.89
N CYS A 314 7.72 -3.03 -6.34
CA CYS A 314 7.11 -1.87 -5.70
C CYS A 314 5.74 -1.59 -6.29
N SER A 315 4.85 -1.06 -5.45
CA SER A 315 3.54 -0.61 -5.89
C SER A 315 3.68 0.56 -6.88
N PRO A 316 3.03 0.49 -8.05
CA PRO A 316 2.96 1.63 -8.97
C PRO A 316 1.92 2.67 -8.53
N ASN A 317 1.00 2.29 -7.64
CA ASN A 317 -0.06 3.16 -7.12
C ASN A 317 0.46 4.00 -5.93
N PRO A 318 -0.20 5.14 -5.60
CA PRO A 318 0.14 5.93 -4.43
C PRO A 318 0.12 5.08 -3.15
N VAL A 319 1.21 5.10 -2.38
CA VAL A 319 1.34 4.37 -1.12
C VAL A 319 1.60 5.33 0.03
N THR A 320 0.82 5.17 1.10
CA THR A 320 1.05 5.81 2.40
C THR A 320 1.68 4.80 3.35
N PHE A 321 2.81 5.15 3.95
CA PHE A 321 3.51 4.25 4.87
C PHE A 321 4.24 5.03 5.98
N LYS A 322 4.64 4.31 7.03
CA LYS A 322 5.52 4.83 8.08
C LYS A 322 6.91 4.26 7.89
N LEU A 323 7.95 5.01 8.25
CA LEU A 323 9.35 4.55 8.17
C LEU A 323 9.62 3.25 8.96
N ASN A 324 8.85 2.95 10.01
CA ASN A 324 8.92 1.67 10.72
C ASN A 324 8.34 0.48 9.92
N TYR A 325 7.46 0.74 8.96
CA TYR A 325 6.71 -0.26 8.19
C TYR A 325 6.92 -0.08 6.68
N THR A 326 8.17 -0.11 6.24
CA THR A 326 8.54 0.09 4.82
C THR A 326 8.04 -0.98 3.86
N HIS A 327 7.60 -2.15 4.37
CA HIS A 327 7.12 -3.27 3.56
C HIS A 327 5.80 -2.99 2.83
N THR A 328 5.01 -2.01 3.27
CA THR A 328 3.72 -1.67 2.61
C THR A 328 3.90 -1.07 1.21
N GLN A 329 5.12 -0.63 0.87
CA GLN A 329 5.49 -0.16 -0.47
C GLN A 329 5.62 -1.29 -1.50
N CYS A 330 5.57 -2.56 -1.06
CA CYS A 330 5.86 -3.73 -1.87
C CYS A 330 4.60 -4.49 -2.31
N VAL A 331 4.68 -5.19 -3.45
CA VAL A 331 3.65 -6.10 -3.97
C VAL A 331 4.10 -7.57 -3.89
N ASP A 332 3.20 -8.52 -4.18
CA ASP A 332 3.49 -9.98 -4.20
C ASP A 332 4.06 -10.55 -2.88
N ASN A 333 3.61 -10.01 -1.73
CA ASN A 333 4.08 -10.39 -0.39
C ASN A 333 5.60 -10.23 -0.21
N ARG A 334 6.22 -9.34 -1.00
CA ARG A 334 7.60 -8.89 -0.82
C ARG A 334 7.68 -7.86 0.30
N GLY A 335 8.87 -7.66 0.85
CA GLY A 335 9.14 -6.72 1.92
C GLY A 335 10.63 -6.48 2.13
N HIS A 336 10.95 -5.89 3.28
CA HIS A 336 12.29 -5.42 3.65
C HIS A 336 12.88 -4.43 2.63
N ARG A 337 14.21 -4.30 2.62
CA ARG A 337 14.94 -3.31 1.81
C ARG A 337 14.62 -3.49 0.33
N MET A 338 14.12 -2.42 -0.30
CA MET A 338 13.76 -2.38 -1.72
C MET A 338 12.91 -3.57 -2.20
N CYS A 339 12.04 -4.10 -1.35
CA CYS A 339 11.20 -5.27 -1.67
C CYS A 339 12.00 -6.51 -2.11
N GLY A 340 13.26 -6.63 -1.66
CA GLY A 340 14.19 -7.67 -2.10
C GLY A 340 13.89 -9.07 -1.55
N SER A 341 13.14 -9.17 -0.45
CA SER A 341 12.89 -10.44 0.26
C SER A 341 11.41 -10.64 0.54
N CYS A 342 11.03 -11.84 1.01
CA CYS A 342 9.67 -12.11 1.45
C CYS A 342 9.41 -11.55 2.85
N THR A 343 8.16 -11.20 3.13
CA THR A 343 7.71 -10.85 4.49
C THR A 343 7.75 -12.07 5.41
N GLU A 344 7.70 -11.84 6.73
CA GLU A 344 7.70 -12.94 7.71
C GLU A 344 6.58 -13.96 7.41
N ARG A 345 6.88 -15.26 7.59
CA ARG A 345 6.02 -16.42 7.29
C ARG A 345 5.79 -16.72 5.79
N TYR A 346 6.31 -15.89 4.88
CA TYR A 346 6.31 -16.17 3.46
C TYR A 346 7.68 -16.67 3.00
N SER A 347 7.69 -17.53 1.98
CA SER A 347 8.92 -18.00 1.35
C SER A 347 8.85 -17.77 -0.15
N LEU A 348 10.02 -17.66 -0.78
CA LEU A 348 10.10 -17.47 -2.21
C LEU A 348 9.60 -18.72 -2.93
N LEU A 349 8.79 -18.56 -3.97
CA LEU A 349 8.33 -19.68 -4.79
C LEU A 349 9.41 -20.07 -5.82
N MET A 350 9.56 -21.36 -6.07
CA MET A 350 10.33 -21.90 -7.18
C MET A 350 9.54 -21.69 -8.48
N GLY A 351 10.17 -21.24 -9.56
CA GLY A 351 9.52 -20.98 -10.85
C GLY A 351 8.93 -19.58 -11.06
N SER A 352 8.68 -18.81 -10.00
CA SER A 352 8.39 -17.37 -10.07
C SER A 352 9.11 -16.59 -8.98
N ASN A 353 9.04 -15.26 -9.02
CA ASN A 353 9.66 -14.41 -8.00
C ASN A 353 8.65 -13.92 -6.95
N LYS A 354 7.48 -14.55 -6.85
CA LYS A 354 6.48 -14.21 -5.85
C LYS A 354 6.76 -14.91 -4.53
N CYS A 355 6.24 -14.34 -3.44
CA CYS A 355 6.31 -14.93 -2.11
C CYS A 355 4.98 -15.59 -1.76
N GLY A 356 5.04 -16.85 -1.31
CA GLY A 356 3.86 -17.65 -0.98
C GLY A 356 4.03 -18.42 0.34
N HIS A 357 2.92 -18.92 0.85
CA HIS A 357 2.92 -19.78 2.03
C HIS A 357 3.22 -21.23 1.67
N CYS A 358 4.08 -21.86 2.47
CA CYS A 358 4.50 -23.23 2.24
C CYS A 358 3.85 -24.14 3.27
N HIS A 359 3.04 -25.07 2.79
CA HIS A 359 2.39 -26.06 3.63
C HIS A 359 3.12 -27.40 3.46
N ASN A 360 3.67 -27.91 4.57
CA ASN A 360 4.28 -29.24 4.76
C ASN A 360 5.67 -29.50 4.15
N ASN A 361 6.58 -30.05 4.97
CA ASN A 361 7.93 -30.47 4.57
C ASN A 361 7.95 -31.69 3.63
N TYR A 362 6.90 -32.53 3.62
CA TYR A 362 6.85 -33.75 2.79
C TYR A 362 6.66 -33.48 1.29
N THR A 363 6.16 -32.29 0.93
CA THR A 363 5.97 -31.89 -0.47
C THR A 363 7.30 -31.78 -1.22
N MET A 364 8.37 -31.35 -0.55
CA MET A 364 9.72 -31.27 -1.09
C MET A 364 10.21 -32.61 -1.66
N ILE A 365 10.00 -33.70 -0.91
CA ILE A 365 10.44 -35.05 -1.30
C ILE A 365 9.67 -35.52 -2.54
N ALA A 366 8.36 -35.29 -2.57
CA ALA A 366 7.52 -35.63 -3.72
C ALA A 366 7.96 -34.87 -4.99
N TRP A 367 8.28 -33.58 -4.86
CA TRP A 367 8.81 -32.78 -5.96
C TRP A 367 10.17 -33.29 -6.44
N ILE A 368 11.12 -33.58 -5.55
CA ILE A 368 12.43 -34.14 -5.92
C ILE A 368 12.26 -35.45 -6.72
N ALA A 369 11.39 -36.35 -6.25
CA ALA A 369 11.11 -37.61 -6.94
C ALA A 369 10.48 -37.39 -8.32
N LEU A 370 9.51 -36.48 -8.44
CA LEU A 370 8.91 -36.11 -9.72
C LEU A 370 9.96 -35.57 -10.70
N PHE A 371 10.84 -34.66 -10.26
CA PHE A 371 11.88 -34.08 -11.11
C PHE A 371 12.92 -35.10 -11.56
N ALA A 372 13.26 -36.05 -10.68
CA ALA A 372 14.16 -37.14 -11.05
C ALA A 372 13.58 -37.95 -12.22
N VAL A 373 12.30 -38.32 -12.15
CA VAL A 373 11.58 -39.08 -13.19
C VAL A 373 11.40 -38.26 -14.47
N MET A 374 10.97 -37.00 -14.35
CA MET A 374 10.78 -36.11 -15.50
C MET A 374 12.09 -35.85 -16.26
N GLY A 375 13.23 -35.76 -15.56
CA GLY A 375 14.54 -35.66 -16.19
C GLY A 375 14.86 -36.87 -17.07
N VAL A 376 14.59 -38.09 -16.60
CA VAL A 376 14.78 -39.32 -17.38
C VAL A 376 13.83 -39.39 -18.58
N LEU A 377 12.55 -39.05 -18.38
CA LEU A 377 11.56 -38.98 -19.46
C LEU A 377 11.94 -37.97 -20.55
N LEU A 378 12.47 -36.80 -20.16
CA LEU A 378 12.96 -35.79 -21.10
C LEU A 378 14.12 -36.33 -21.93
N VAL A 379 15.06 -37.06 -21.32
CA VAL A 379 16.17 -37.70 -22.05
C VAL A 379 15.66 -38.73 -23.05
N VAL A 380 14.72 -39.60 -22.63
CA VAL A 380 14.08 -40.60 -23.51
C VAL A 380 13.33 -39.93 -24.66
N LEU A 381 12.58 -38.85 -24.39
CA LEU A 381 11.85 -38.09 -25.40
C LEU A 381 12.78 -37.43 -26.42
N LEU A 382 13.90 -36.84 -25.97
CA LEU A 382 14.89 -36.23 -26.86
C LEU A 382 15.54 -37.26 -27.80
N ILE A 383 15.79 -38.48 -27.30
CA ILE A 383 16.29 -39.60 -28.10
C ILE A 383 15.21 -40.07 -29.08
N ALA A 384 13.97 -40.27 -28.62
CA ALA A 384 12.86 -40.76 -29.45
C ALA A 384 12.49 -39.80 -30.59
N LEU A 385 12.52 -38.49 -30.34
CA LEU A 385 12.20 -37.46 -31.33
C LEU A 385 13.39 -37.11 -32.25
N ASN A 386 14.56 -37.72 -32.07
CA ASN A 386 15.80 -37.35 -32.77
C ASN A 386 16.06 -35.83 -32.74
N LEU A 387 15.66 -35.16 -31.64
CA LEU A 387 15.88 -33.72 -31.41
C LEU A 387 17.32 -33.51 -30.92
N THR A 388 18.26 -33.91 -31.75
CA THR A 388 19.69 -33.70 -31.51
C THR A 388 20.12 -32.36 -32.09
N VAL A 389 21.16 -31.77 -31.50
CA VAL A 389 21.78 -30.54 -32.01
C VAL A 389 22.23 -30.70 -33.47
N SER A 390 22.49 -31.93 -33.91
CA SER A 390 22.89 -32.30 -35.27
C SER A 390 21.82 -32.11 -36.34
N VAL A 391 20.53 -31.99 -35.98
CA VAL A 391 19.45 -31.72 -36.95
C VAL A 391 19.31 -30.21 -37.25
N GLY A 392 19.85 -29.35 -36.37
CA GLY A 392 19.98 -27.90 -36.58
C GLY A 392 18.79 -27.03 -36.21
N THR A 393 17.64 -27.61 -35.87
CA THR A 393 16.43 -26.87 -35.46
C THR A 393 16.54 -26.31 -34.04
N LEU A 394 17.39 -26.90 -33.20
CA LEU A 394 17.47 -26.62 -31.77
C LEU A 394 18.23 -25.32 -31.45
N ASN A 395 19.26 -24.95 -32.23
CA ASN A 395 20.13 -23.81 -31.88
C ASN A 395 19.41 -22.46 -31.97
N GLY A 396 18.63 -22.24 -33.03
CA GLY A 396 17.81 -21.03 -33.18
C GLY A 396 16.70 -20.93 -32.11
N LEU A 397 16.00 -22.02 -31.84
CA LEU A 397 14.98 -22.09 -30.79
C LEU A 397 15.56 -21.81 -29.39
N LEU A 398 16.73 -22.38 -29.08
CA LEU A 398 17.41 -22.13 -27.80
C LEU A 398 17.87 -20.67 -27.69
N PHE A 399 18.34 -20.05 -28.78
CA PHE A 399 18.69 -18.63 -28.78
C PHE A 399 17.47 -17.76 -28.49
N TYR A 400 16.36 -18.01 -29.19
CA TYR A 400 15.09 -17.31 -28.98
C TYR A 400 14.59 -17.43 -27.54
N ALA A 401 14.41 -18.65 -27.04
CA ALA A 401 13.86 -18.89 -25.70
C ALA A 401 14.74 -18.31 -24.58
N ASN A 402 16.08 -18.34 -24.72
CA ASN A 402 16.98 -17.76 -23.74
C ASN A 402 16.84 -16.22 -23.67
N ILE A 403 16.70 -15.54 -24.82
CA ILE A 403 16.57 -14.07 -24.88
C ILE A 403 15.20 -13.62 -24.36
N VAL A 404 14.11 -14.29 -24.76
CA VAL A 404 12.75 -13.94 -24.31
C VAL A 404 12.63 -14.07 -22.78
N LYS A 405 13.16 -15.15 -22.19
CA LYS A 405 13.15 -15.32 -20.73
C LYS A 405 14.04 -14.31 -20.01
N LEU A 406 15.17 -13.89 -20.61
CA LEU A 406 16.05 -12.86 -20.03
C LEU A 406 15.35 -11.48 -19.94
N TYR A 407 14.53 -11.14 -20.94
CA TYR A 407 13.79 -9.88 -21.00
C TYR A 407 12.34 -9.99 -20.48
N GLU A 408 11.93 -11.12 -19.89
CA GLU A 408 10.59 -11.32 -19.30
C GLU A 408 10.13 -10.18 -18.37
N PRO A 409 10.93 -9.66 -17.42
CA PRO A 409 10.49 -8.54 -16.55
C PRO A 409 10.28 -7.22 -17.33
N VAL A 410 10.84 -7.10 -18.53
CA VAL A 410 10.68 -5.93 -19.41
C VAL A 410 9.50 -6.11 -20.37
N PHE A 411 9.29 -7.34 -20.87
CA PHE A 411 8.24 -7.65 -21.85
C PHE A 411 6.87 -7.96 -21.24
N SER A 412 6.78 -8.35 -19.96
CA SER A 412 5.50 -8.71 -19.33
C SER A 412 5.44 -8.32 -17.86
N ARG A 413 5.08 -7.06 -17.60
CA ARG A 413 4.77 -6.56 -16.25
C ARG A 413 3.48 -7.16 -15.67
N LYS A 414 2.53 -7.56 -16.52
CA LYS A 414 1.22 -8.13 -16.13
C LYS A 414 1.12 -9.66 -16.31
N GLY A 415 2.25 -10.35 -16.49
CA GLY A 415 2.28 -11.78 -16.77
C GLY A 415 1.92 -12.07 -18.23
N ALA A 416 2.79 -12.79 -18.93
CA ALA A 416 2.45 -13.35 -20.23
C ALA A 416 1.36 -14.42 -20.08
N LEU A 417 0.73 -14.82 -21.19
CA LEU A 417 -0.10 -16.03 -21.23
C LEU A 417 0.62 -17.19 -20.52
N PRO A 418 0.07 -17.72 -19.41
CA PRO A 418 0.80 -18.61 -18.49
C PRO A 418 1.36 -19.84 -19.20
N VAL A 419 0.65 -20.33 -20.21
CA VAL A 419 1.05 -21.50 -21.01
C VAL A 419 2.32 -21.23 -21.82
N LEU A 420 2.46 -20.04 -22.43
CA LEU A 420 3.63 -19.71 -23.25
C LEU A 420 4.89 -19.48 -22.39
N SER A 421 4.74 -18.81 -21.23
CA SER A 421 5.87 -18.59 -20.32
C SER A 421 6.38 -19.91 -19.73
N GLN A 422 5.48 -20.86 -19.46
CA GLN A 422 5.79 -22.18 -18.95
C GLN A 422 6.58 -23.02 -19.97
N VAL A 423 6.14 -23.03 -21.23
CA VAL A 423 6.87 -23.70 -22.33
C VAL A 423 8.26 -23.09 -22.55
N ILE A 424 8.38 -21.75 -22.53
CA ILE A 424 9.67 -21.06 -22.65
C ILE A 424 10.58 -21.38 -21.44
N SER A 425 10.00 -21.51 -20.24
CA SER A 425 10.73 -21.88 -19.03
C SER A 425 11.27 -23.31 -19.11
N TRP A 426 10.49 -24.27 -19.62
CA TRP A 426 10.94 -25.65 -19.83
C TRP A 426 12.06 -25.76 -20.88
N ILE A 427 11.99 -25.01 -21.98
CA ILE A 427 13.07 -24.96 -22.99
C ILE A 427 14.38 -24.39 -22.38
N ASN A 428 14.25 -23.54 -21.37
CA ASN A 428 15.35 -23.01 -20.57
C ASN A 428 15.80 -23.93 -19.41
N LEU A 429 15.21 -25.11 -19.26
CA LEU A 429 15.42 -26.03 -18.12
C LEU A 429 15.08 -25.40 -16.75
N ASP A 430 14.13 -24.47 -16.75
CA ASP A 430 13.54 -23.91 -15.53
C ASP A 430 12.22 -24.65 -15.22
N PHE A 431 11.78 -24.55 -13.97
CA PHE A 431 10.63 -25.31 -13.47
C PHE A 431 9.33 -24.95 -14.21
N GLY A 432 9.11 -23.67 -14.50
CA GLY A 432 7.97 -23.19 -15.30
C GLY A 432 6.62 -23.21 -14.58
N PHE A 433 6.53 -23.70 -13.35
CA PHE A 433 5.36 -23.62 -12.47
C PHE A 433 5.76 -23.15 -11.08
N GLU A 434 4.85 -22.47 -10.40
CA GLU A 434 5.06 -21.90 -9.06
C GLU A 434 4.93 -22.99 -7.98
N ILE A 435 6.00 -23.26 -7.24
CA ILE A 435 6.00 -24.26 -6.16
C ILE A 435 6.70 -23.69 -4.94
N CYS A 436 6.16 -23.88 -3.73
CA CYS A 436 7.01 -23.70 -2.56
C CYS A 436 7.81 -24.96 -2.25
N PHE A 437 9.14 -24.84 -2.23
CA PHE A 437 10.03 -25.97 -1.98
C PHE A 437 10.22 -26.25 -0.47
N TYR A 438 10.47 -25.22 0.35
CA TYR A 438 10.49 -25.32 1.82
C TYR A 438 10.33 -23.93 2.49
N ASN A 439 10.03 -23.94 3.80
CA ASN A 439 9.85 -22.73 4.60
C ASN A 439 11.15 -21.95 4.80
N GLY A 440 11.13 -20.66 4.50
CA GLY A 440 12.29 -19.76 4.62
C GLY A 440 13.21 -19.78 3.40
N MET A 441 12.78 -20.34 2.26
CA MET A 441 13.56 -20.28 1.02
C MET A 441 13.71 -18.83 0.55
N ASP A 442 14.96 -18.39 0.39
CA ASP A 442 15.36 -17.08 -0.10
C ASP A 442 15.89 -17.16 -1.55
N SER A 443 16.19 -15.99 -2.14
CA SER A 443 16.75 -15.92 -3.50
C SER A 443 18.08 -16.67 -3.63
N TYR A 444 18.88 -16.71 -2.56
CA TYR A 444 20.15 -17.41 -2.52
C TYR A 444 19.96 -18.93 -2.65
N ALA A 445 19.10 -19.52 -1.84
CA ALA A 445 18.79 -20.94 -1.88
C ALA A 445 18.10 -21.34 -3.20
N LYS A 446 17.19 -20.50 -3.69
CA LYS A 446 16.56 -20.68 -5.01
C LYS A 446 17.62 -20.80 -6.11
N GLN A 447 18.66 -19.95 -6.10
CA GLN A 447 19.73 -20.00 -7.10
C GLN A 447 20.54 -21.31 -7.02
N TRP A 448 20.85 -21.78 -5.81
CA TRP A 448 21.51 -23.08 -5.62
C TRP A 448 20.69 -24.26 -6.13
N LEU A 449 19.38 -24.25 -5.90
CA LEU A 449 18.47 -25.27 -6.41
C LEU A 449 18.37 -25.23 -7.94
N GLN A 450 18.38 -24.03 -8.53
CA GLN A 450 18.46 -23.86 -9.98
C GLN A 450 19.81 -24.31 -10.56
N PHE A 451 20.90 -24.32 -9.79
CA PHE A 451 22.15 -24.97 -10.19
C PHE A 451 22.10 -26.50 -10.06
N ALA A 452 21.41 -27.02 -9.03
CA ALA A 452 21.36 -28.45 -8.74
C ALA A 452 20.69 -29.26 -9.86
N PHE A 453 19.60 -28.77 -10.46
CA PHE A 453 18.88 -29.51 -11.51
C PHE A 453 19.68 -29.68 -12.82
N PRO A 454 20.31 -28.63 -13.38
CA PRO A 454 21.30 -28.80 -14.43
C PRO A 454 22.41 -29.74 -13.99
N LEU A 455 22.99 -29.60 -12.79
CA LEU A 455 24.08 -30.46 -12.32
C LEU A 455 23.66 -31.95 -12.23
N TYR A 456 22.42 -32.23 -11.84
CA TYR A 456 21.81 -33.57 -11.87
C TYR A 456 21.66 -34.13 -13.29
N LEU A 457 21.09 -33.35 -14.21
CA LEU A 457 21.03 -33.74 -15.62
C LEU A 457 22.44 -33.91 -16.21
N TRP A 458 23.39 -33.10 -15.77
CA TRP A 458 24.80 -33.22 -16.09
C TRP A 458 25.40 -34.51 -15.53
N ILE A 459 25.05 -34.98 -14.34
CA ILE A 459 25.54 -36.27 -13.82
C ILE A 459 25.01 -37.43 -14.69
N ILE A 460 23.72 -37.40 -15.06
CA ILE A 460 23.11 -38.38 -15.96
C ILE A 460 23.75 -38.32 -17.36
N ILE A 461 23.97 -37.11 -17.88
CA ILE A 461 24.55 -36.89 -19.21
C ILE A 461 26.06 -37.10 -19.21
N ILE A 462 26.80 -36.87 -18.12
CA ILE A 462 28.25 -37.17 -17.96
C ILE A 462 28.46 -38.68 -17.91
N ILE A 463 27.55 -39.41 -17.28
CA ILE A 463 27.51 -40.88 -17.33
C ILE A 463 27.27 -41.38 -18.76
N ILE A 464 26.59 -40.60 -19.62
CA ILE A 464 26.30 -40.93 -21.02
C ILE A 464 27.31 -40.31 -22.01
N ILE A 465 27.97 -39.21 -21.67
CA ILE A 465 28.80 -38.34 -22.53
C ILE A 465 29.86 -37.68 -21.65
N GLN A 466 31.09 -38.18 -21.70
CA GLN A 466 32.29 -37.47 -21.23
C GLN A 466 32.46 -36.09 -21.93
N LEU A 467 32.00 -35.03 -21.26
CA LEU A 467 32.31 -33.58 -21.37
C LEU A 467 31.40 -32.62 -22.21
N CYS A 468 30.93 -31.57 -21.49
CA CYS A 468 30.47 -30.20 -21.87
C CYS A 468 28.99 -29.89 -22.18
N ARG A 469 28.30 -29.08 -21.34
CA ARG A 469 27.11 -28.26 -21.69
C ARG A 469 26.64 -27.15 -20.71
N ARG A 470 26.69 -25.88 -21.16
CA ARG A 470 25.69 -24.82 -20.83
C ARG A 470 25.81 -24.13 -19.44
N TYR A 471 26.68 -23.12 -19.35
CA TYR A 471 26.96 -22.33 -18.14
C TYR A 471 26.64 -20.81 -18.22
N VAL A 472 26.33 -20.28 -19.42
CA VAL A 472 26.42 -18.83 -19.69
C VAL A 472 25.37 -17.97 -18.96
N ARG A 473 24.13 -18.47 -18.78
CA ARG A 473 23.04 -17.65 -18.22
C ARG A 473 23.18 -17.44 -16.72
N THR A 474 23.53 -18.50 -15.98
CA THR A 474 23.53 -18.48 -14.52
C THR A 474 24.71 -17.71 -13.93
N ILE A 475 25.84 -17.68 -14.65
CA ILE A 475 27.01 -16.84 -14.33
C ILE A 475 26.65 -15.35 -14.38
N VAL A 476 25.84 -14.93 -15.35
CA VAL A 476 25.50 -13.51 -15.55
C VAL A 476 24.61 -12.97 -14.42
N ILE A 477 23.72 -13.79 -13.85
CA ILE A 477 22.88 -13.42 -12.69
C ILE A 477 23.74 -13.19 -11.45
N VAL A 478 24.78 -14.01 -11.27
CA VAL A 478 25.75 -13.88 -10.17
C VAL A 478 26.65 -12.65 -10.34
N LEU A 479 27.03 -12.31 -11.57
CA LEU A 479 27.92 -11.17 -11.85
C LEU A 479 27.20 -9.81 -11.91
N HIS A 480 25.88 -9.77 -11.69
CA HIS A 480 25.11 -8.54 -11.84
C HIS A 480 25.28 -7.63 -10.61
N LYS A 481 26.01 -6.53 -10.80
CA LYS A 481 26.28 -5.49 -9.80
C LYS A 481 25.24 -4.37 -9.89
N ARG A 482 24.78 -3.87 -8.75
CA ARG A 482 23.99 -2.63 -8.66
C ARG A 482 24.72 -1.62 -7.78
N GLU A 483 24.86 -0.38 -8.24
CA GLU A 483 25.34 0.73 -7.41
C GLU A 483 24.14 1.52 -6.87
N VAL A 484 24.13 1.78 -5.58
CA VAL A 484 23.09 2.57 -4.91
C VAL A 484 23.76 3.73 -4.19
N THR A 485 23.22 4.93 -4.39
CA THR A 485 23.62 6.16 -3.71
C THR A 485 22.95 6.26 -2.35
N LEU A 486 23.75 6.39 -1.29
CA LEU A 486 23.30 6.67 0.07
C LEU A 486 23.43 8.17 0.32
N HIS A 487 22.34 8.77 0.78
CA HIS A 487 22.35 10.14 1.30
C HIS A 487 22.41 10.08 2.81
N CYS A 488 23.60 10.35 3.36
CA CYS A 488 23.81 10.44 4.80
C CYS A 488 23.39 11.84 5.31
N THR A 489 22.99 11.89 6.58
CA THR A 489 22.66 13.11 7.33
C THR A 489 23.80 14.14 7.38
N ASN A 490 25.06 13.71 7.30
CA ASN A 490 26.25 14.58 7.30
C ASN A 490 26.61 15.13 5.90
N GLU A 491 25.65 15.24 4.98
CA GLU A 491 25.85 15.67 3.57
C GLU A 491 26.83 14.81 2.75
N SER A 492 27.27 13.66 3.28
CA SER A 492 28.13 12.74 2.53
C SER A 492 27.27 11.83 1.63
N VAL A 493 27.56 11.89 0.33
CA VAL A 493 27.03 10.93 -0.65
C VAL A 493 27.97 9.74 -0.70
N ARG A 494 27.49 8.54 -0.36
CA ARG A 494 28.30 7.31 -0.43
C ARG A 494 27.64 6.32 -1.38
N SER A 495 28.37 5.84 -2.37
CA SER A 495 27.89 4.73 -3.22
C SER A 495 28.22 3.38 -2.58
N VAL A 496 27.24 2.48 -2.55
CA VAL A 496 27.43 1.09 -2.10
C VAL A 496 27.07 0.15 -3.24
N SER A 497 27.95 -0.83 -3.50
CA SER A 497 27.72 -1.87 -4.50
C SER A 497 27.00 -3.06 -3.86
N LEU A 498 25.78 -3.32 -4.32
CA LEU A 498 24.92 -4.41 -3.86
C LEU A 498 24.73 -5.45 -4.98
N TRP A 499 24.40 -6.68 -4.61
CA TRP A 499 24.00 -7.70 -5.58
C TRP A 499 22.59 -7.43 -6.11
N TYR A 500 22.38 -7.63 -7.41
CA TYR A 500 21.13 -7.21 -8.08
C TYR A 500 19.90 -8.02 -7.68
N GLU A 501 20.03 -9.36 -7.58
CA GLU A 501 18.91 -10.24 -7.20
C GLU A 501 18.52 -10.10 -5.73
N ASP A 502 19.50 -9.81 -4.87
CA ASP A 502 19.24 -9.55 -3.45
C ASP A 502 20.07 -8.35 -2.95
N PRO A 503 19.47 -7.14 -2.93
CA PRO A 503 20.11 -5.92 -2.44
C PRO A 503 20.43 -5.93 -0.94
N ASN A 504 20.06 -6.98 -0.20
CA ASN A 504 20.49 -7.15 1.18
C ASN A 504 21.94 -7.66 1.29
N VAL A 505 22.50 -8.19 0.20
CA VAL A 505 23.86 -8.75 0.17
C VAL A 505 24.81 -7.81 -0.56
N GLU A 506 25.93 -7.45 0.08
CA GLU A 506 26.98 -6.64 -0.55
C GLU A 506 27.66 -7.37 -1.71
N TYR A 507 27.92 -6.66 -2.80
CA TYR A 507 28.53 -7.23 -4.00
C TYR A 507 29.97 -7.70 -3.72
N ALA A 508 30.30 -8.90 -4.20
CA ALA A 508 31.59 -9.57 -4.04
C ALA A 508 32.09 -9.70 -2.58
N LYS A 509 31.19 -9.64 -1.60
CA LYS A 509 31.50 -9.76 -0.16
C LYS A 509 30.61 -10.80 0.52
N GLY A 510 31.04 -11.27 1.70
CA GLY A 510 30.29 -12.22 2.51
C GLY A 510 29.86 -13.47 1.72
N LYS A 511 28.56 -13.78 1.75
CA LYS A 511 27.97 -14.93 1.03
C LYS A 511 28.12 -14.84 -0.49
N HIS A 512 28.13 -13.63 -1.06
CA HIS A 512 28.26 -13.44 -2.51
C HIS A 512 29.69 -13.69 -3.02
N ALA A 513 30.72 -13.52 -2.18
CA ALA A 513 32.12 -13.69 -2.59
C ALA A 513 32.42 -15.11 -3.10
N GLY A 514 31.90 -16.14 -2.42
CA GLY A 514 32.05 -17.53 -2.84
C GLY A 514 31.34 -17.83 -4.17
N LEU A 515 30.13 -17.31 -4.33
CA LEU A 515 29.34 -17.46 -5.56
C LEU A 515 30.02 -16.76 -6.75
N PHE A 516 30.51 -15.54 -6.53
CA PHE A 516 31.26 -14.75 -7.51
C PHE A 516 32.54 -15.48 -7.96
N GLY A 517 33.32 -16.02 -7.01
CA GLY A 517 34.53 -16.78 -7.30
C GLY A 517 34.26 -18.04 -8.14
N PHE A 518 33.22 -18.79 -7.80
CA PHE A 518 32.80 -19.96 -8.58
C PHE A 518 32.35 -19.58 -10.00
N ALA A 519 31.54 -18.53 -10.15
CA ALA A 519 31.09 -18.05 -11.45
C ALA A 519 32.27 -17.59 -12.34
N LEU A 520 33.25 -16.90 -11.76
CA LEU A 520 34.47 -16.48 -12.48
C LEU A 520 35.27 -17.69 -12.96
N LEU A 521 35.48 -18.69 -12.09
CA LEU A 521 36.19 -19.93 -12.42
C LEU A 521 35.50 -20.65 -13.59
N VAL A 522 34.19 -20.85 -13.53
CA VAL A 522 33.45 -21.51 -14.61
C VAL A 522 33.53 -20.72 -15.93
N THR A 523 33.52 -19.39 -15.86
CA THR A 523 33.64 -18.53 -17.05
C THR A 523 34.99 -18.71 -17.75
N VAL A 524 36.08 -18.61 -16.96
CA VAL A 524 37.45 -18.64 -17.48
C VAL A 524 37.83 -20.02 -18.00
N PHE A 525 37.49 -21.08 -17.27
CA PHE A 525 37.96 -22.43 -17.59
C PHE A 525 37.03 -23.21 -18.52
N PHE A 526 35.74 -22.87 -18.60
CA PHE A 526 34.77 -23.67 -19.37
C PHE A 526 34.04 -22.86 -20.44
N VAL A 527 33.54 -21.66 -20.14
CA VAL A 527 32.73 -20.88 -21.10
C VAL A 527 33.58 -20.33 -22.23
N ILE A 528 34.63 -19.57 -21.90
CA ILE A 528 35.47 -18.88 -22.89
C ILE A 528 36.20 -19.88 -23.80
N PRO A 529 36.83 -20.96 -23.29
CA PRO A 529 37.49 -21.93 -24.15
C PRO A 529 36.52 -22.66 -25.08
N TYR A 530 35.31 -22.98 -24.61
CA TYR A 530 34.29 -23.66 -25.41
C TYR A 530 33.73 -22.77 -26.53
N THR A 531 33.47 -21.48 -26.26
CA THR A 531 32.98 -20.56 -27.30
C THR A 531 34.04 -20.29 -28.36
N LEU A 532 35.31 -20.11 -27.97
CA LEU A 532 36.46 -20.00 -28.88
C LEU A 532 36.62 -21.26 -29.73
N PHE A 533 36.48 -22.45 -29.11
CA PHE A 533 36.58 -23.73 -29.80
C PHE A 533 35.55 -23.87 -30.93
N LEU A 534 34.28 -23.50 -30.71
CA LEU A 534 33.23 -23.56 -31.72
C LEU A 534 33.34 -22.45 -32.78
N LEU A 535 33.77 -21.24 -32.40
CA LEU A 535 33.92 -20.12 -33.33
C LEU A 535 35.08 -20.34 -34.32
N LEU A 536 36.22 -20.81 -33.82
CA LEU A 536 37.45 -20.99 -34.60
C LEU A 536 37.56 -22.38 -35.24
N ASN A 537 36.49 -23.17 -35.18
CA ASN A 537 36.44 -24.53 -35.70
C ASN A 537 36.95 -24.65 -37.15
N HIS A 538 36.54 -23.75 -38.04
CA HIS A 538 36.99 -23.75 -39.44
C HIS A 538 38.51 -23.51 -39.57
N PHE A 539 39.09 -22.66 -38.72
CA PHE A 539 40.54 -22.43 -38.69
C PHE A 539 41.30 -23.65 -38.17
N TYR A 540 40.77 -24.29 -37.12
CA TYR A 540 41.36 -25.52 -36.58
C TYR A 540 41.31 -26.67 -37.60
N GLU A 541 40.20 -26.85 -38.32
CA GLU A 541 40.09 -27.89 -39.35
C GLU A 541 41.07 -27.65 -40.52
N LYS A 542 41.29 -26.37 -40.89
CA LYS A 542 42.19 -25.99 -41.99
C LYS A 542 43.67 -25.98 -41.64
N TYR A 543 44.06 -25.55 -40.43
CA TYR A 543 45.47 -25.42 -40.03
C TYR A 543 46.00 -26.58 -39.18
N LEU A 544 45.21 -27.14 -38.25
CA LEU A 544 45.69 -28.19 -37.32
C LEU A 544 45.63 -29.61 -37.90
N SER A 545 44.85 -29.85 -38.95
CA SER A 545 44.77 -31.16 -39.63
C SER A 545 46.05 -31.57 -40.37
N ASN A 546 46.95 -30.61 -40.60
CA ASN A 546 48.25 -30.80 -41.24
C ASN A 546 49.34 -31.32 -40.28
N PHE A 547 49.18 -31.17 -38.95
CA PHE A 547 50.14 -31.65 -37.96
C PHE A 547 49.75 -33.04 -37.39
N LYS A 548 50.66 -34.03 -37.45
CA LYS A 548 50.41 -35.43 -37.07
C LYS A 548 49.88 -35.61 -35.63
N VAL A 549 50.40 -34.87 -34.66
CA VAL A 549 49.99 -34.96 -33.24
C VAL A 549 48.59 -34.37 -33.04
N PHE A 550 48.32 -33.22 -33.65
CA PHE A 550 47.04 -32.55 -33.57
C PHE A 550 45.94 -33.28 -34.34
N ARG A 551 46.26 -34.05 -35.40
CA ARG A 551 45.29 -34.88 -36.11
C ARG A 551 44.64 -35.95 -35.21
N LYS A 552 45.42 -36.57 -34.31
CA LYS A 552 44.90 -37.59 -33.37
C LYS A 552 43.96 -36.96 -32.35
N PHE A 553 44.35 -35.82 -31.78
CA PHE A 553 43.49 -35.04 -30.88
C PHE A 553 42.22 -34.56 -31.60
N TRP A 554 42.37 -33.94 -32.78
CA TRP A 554 41.27 -33.44 -33.61
C TRP A 554 40.29 -34.53 -34.00
N SER A 555 40.76 -35.75 -34.29
CA SER A 555 39.87 -36.88 -34.62
C SER A 555 38.92 -37.27 -33.47
N HIS A 556 39.28 -36.99 -32.22
CA HIS A 556 38.43 -37.23 -31.05
C HIS A 556 37.35 -36.16 -30.88
N PHE A 557 37.65 -34.91 -31.25
CA PHE A 557 36.69 -33.79 -31.15
C PHE A 557 35.86 -33.58 -32.41
N LYS A 558 36.28 -34.10 -33.56
CA LYS A 558 35.56 -33.99 -34.83
C LYS A 558 34.10 -34.47 -34.77
N PRO A 559 33.76 -35.60 -34.13
CA PRO A 559 32.36 -36.02 -33.96
C PRO A 559 31.51 -34.99 -33.21
N ILE A 560 32.09 -34.28 -32.23
CA ILE A 560 31.42 -33.23 -31.47
C ILE A 560 31.16 -32.03 -32.37
N ILE A 561 32.19 -31.58 -33.08
CA ILE A 561 32.08 -30.49 -34.05
C ILE A 561 31.02 -30.77 -35.11
N ASP A 562 31.09 -31.94 -35.75
CA ASP A 562 30.15 -32.32 -36.81
C ASP A 562 28.72 -32.46 -36.27
N ALA A 563 28.53 -32.74 -34.97
CA ALA A 563 27.21 -32.69 -34.33
C ALA A 563 26.67 -31.26 -34.14
N TYR A 564 27.51 -30.23 -34.04
CA TYR A 564 27.07 -28.82 -33.93
C TYR A 564 26.98 -28.12 -35.29
N SER A 565 27.93 -28.38 -36.20
CA SER A 565 28.02 -27.73 -37.51
C SER A 565 27.46 -28.56 -38.67
N GLY A 566 27.14 -29.84 -38.46
CA GLY A 566 26.56 -30.74 -39.47
C GLY A 566 25.33 -30.23 -40.24
N PRO A 567 24.37 -29.51 -39.64
CA PRO A 567 23.21 -29.01 -40.37
C PRO A 567 23.49 -27.77 -41.23
N MET A 568 24.70 -27.20 -41.15
CA MET A 568 25.10 -25.98 -41.85
C MET A 568 25.85 -26.27 -43.14
N LYS A 569 25.82 -25.32 -44.07
CA LYS A 569 26.70 -25.38 -45.26
C LYS A 569 28.16 -25.34 -44.80
N ASP A 570 29.04 -25.99 -45.55
CA ASP A 570 30.45 -26.15 -45.13
C ASP A 570 31.19 -24.81 -44.99
N GLU A 571 30.75 -23.78 -45.71
CA GLU A 571 31.25 -22.42 -45.66
C GLU A 571 30.85 -21.67 -44.38
N TYR A 572 29.78 -22.08 -43.69
CA TYR A 572 29.21 -21.37 -42.53
C TYR A 572 29.22 -22.18 -41.23
N ARG A 573 30.12 -23.18 -41.12
CA ARG A 573 30.25 -24.02 -39.91
C ARG A 573 30.59 -23.23 -38.62
N PHE A 574 31.03 -21.97 -38.72
CA PHE A 574 31.30 -21.07 -37.58
C PHE A 574 30.05 -20.43 -36.97
N TRP A 575 28.89 -20.50 -37.64
CA TRP A 575 27.65 -19.84 -37.23
C TRP A 575 27.15 -20.19 -35.81
N PRO A 576 27.27 -21.43 -35.28
CA PRO A 576 26.88 -21.73 -33.91
C PRO A 576 27.76 -21.01 -32.89
N GLY A 577 29.06 -20.86 -33.21
CA GLY A 577 29.99 -20.04 -32.43
C GLY A 577 29.62 -18.56 -32.48
N LEU A 578 29.25 -18.04 -33.66
CA LEU A 578 28.80 -16.66 -33.83
C LEU A 578 27.52 -16.37 -33.01
N LEU A 579 26.52 -17.26 -33.04
CA LEU A 579 25.31 -17.14 -32.23
C LEU A 579 25.60 -17.17 -30.72
N LEU A 580 26.64 -17.88 -30.28
CA LEU A 580 27.09 -17.89 -28.88
C LEU A 580 27.82 -16.59 -28.51
N VAL A 581 28.69 -16.08 -29.38
CA VAL A 581 29.42 -14.83 -29.17
C VAL A 581 28.47 -13.63 -29.18
N ALA A 582 27.49 -13.60 -30.09
CA ALA A 582 26.49 -12.54 -30.16
C ALA A 582 25.64 -12.41 -28.89
N ARG A 583 25.58 -13.45 -28.05
CA ARG A 583 24.94 -13.37 -26.72
C ARG A 583 25.74 -12.52 -25.74
N ILE A 584 27.07 -12.49 -25.83
CA ILE A 584 27.94 -11.83 -24.84
C ILE A 584 27.70 -10.31 -24.80
N PRO A 585 27.68 -9.57 -25.92
CA PRO A 585 27.36 -8.13 -25.91
C PRO A 585 25.96 -7.84 -25.42
N VAL A 586 24.94 -8.60 -25.88
CA VAL A 586 23.54 -8.43 -25.44
C VAL A 586 23.42 -8.65 -23.93
N LEU A 587 24.08 -9.67 -23.39
CA LEU A 587 24.16 -9.94 -21.94
C LEU A 587 24.86 -8.79 -21.20
N LEU A 588 26.03 -8.34 -21.66
CA LEU A 588 26.80 -7.27 -21.02
C LEU A 588 26.03 -5.95 -20.98
N THR A 589 25.26 -5.61 -22.00
CA THR A 589 24.50 -4.36 -22.01
C THR A 589 23.26 -4.37 -21.14
N VAL A 590 22.59 -5.52 -20.99
CA VAL A 590 21.55 -5.68 -19.94
C VAL A 590 22.16 -5.50 -18.56
N THR A 591 23.44 -5.88 -18.36
CA THR A 591 24.12 -5.75 -17.06
C THR A 591 24.70 -4.37 -16.76
N PHE A 592 25.09 -3.57 -17.77
CA PHE A 592 25.82 -2.30 -17.54
C PHE A 592 25.09 -1.03 -18.03
N VAL A 593 24.13 -1.10 -18.97
CA VAL A 593 23.52 0.10 -19.57
C VAL A 593 22.00 -0.04 -19.67
N ARG A 594 21.29 0.46 -18.65
CA ARG A 594 19.86 0.18 -18.40
C ARG A 594 18.90 0.80 -19.44
N ASN A 595 19.18 2.01 -19.94
CA ASN A 595 18.28 2.72 -20.87
C ASN A 595 18.48 2.35 -22.36
N GLU A 596 19.67 1.93 -22.77
CA GLU A 596 19.98 1.61 -24.18
C GLU A 596 19.87 0.10 -24.51
N SER A 597 19.64 -0.75 -23.50
CA SER A 597 19.64 -2.22 -23.64
C SER A 597 18.59 -2.76 -24.63
N ARG A 598 17.49 -2.03 -24.85
CA ARG A 598 16.43 -2.41 -25.80
C ARG A 598 16.82 -2.09 -27.23
N VAL A 599 17.46 -0.94 -27.44
CA VAL A 599 17.96 -0.48 -28.75
C VAL A 599 19.07 -1.41 -29.24
N LEU A 600 19.95 -1.85 -28.35
CA LEU A 600 21.03 -2.76 -28.73
C LEU A 600 20.54 -4.20 -28.96
N LEU A 601 19.51 -4.68 -28.24
CA LEU A 601 18.88 -5.97 -28.56
C LEU A 601 18.29 -5.95 -29.98
N LEU A 602 17.58 -4.87 -30.32
CA LEU A 602 17.04 -4.66 -31.65
C LEU A 602 18.16 -4.63 -32.70
N ALA A 603 19.26 -3.91 -32.43
CA ALA A 603 20.41 -3.84 -33.32
C ALA A 603 21.09 -5.21 -33.51
N ALA A 604 21.32 -5.96 -32.44
CA ALA A 604 21.95 -7.28 -32.50
C ALA A 604 21.08 -8.29 -33.27
N ALA A 605 19.77 -8.32 -33.00
CA ALA A 605 18.83 -9.18 -33.73
C ALA A 605 18.73 -8.79 -35.22
N ALA A 606 18.71 -7.49 -35.53
CA ALA A 606 18.71 -7.00 -36.91
C ALA A 606 20.01 -7.32 -37.65
N ILE A 607 21.17 -7.26 -36.99
CA ILE A 607 22.48 -7.62 -37.56
C ILE A 607 22.54 -9.13 -37.86
N ILE A 608 22.07 -9.99 -36.96
CA ILE A 608 22.05 -11.44 -37.20
C ILE A 608 21.09 -11.78 -38.35
N LEU A 609 19.93 -11.12 -38.40
CA LEU A 609 18.93 -11.31 -39.45
C LEU A 609 19.45 -10.82 -40.81
N SER A 610 20.15 -9.68 -40.86
CA SER A 610 20.75 -9.16 -42.10
C SER A 610 21.90 -10.05 -42.59
N LEU A 611 22.78 -10.53 -41.71
CA LEU A 611 23.82 -11.51 -42.06
C LEU A 611 23.24 -12.82 -42.60
N SER A 612 22.15 -13.30 -42.00
CA SER A 612 21.45 -14.52 -42.47
C SER A 612 20.89 -14.37 -43.88
N PHE A 613 20.40 -13.17 -44.22
CA PHE A 613 19.88 -12.83 -45.54
C PHE A 613 20.99 -12.67 -46.58
N ILE A 614 22.09 -11.97 -46.22
CA ILE A 614 23.27 -11.77 -47.08
C ILE A 614 23.90 -13.11 -47.48
N PHE A 615 23.91 -14.10 -46.59
CA PHE A 615 24.46 -15.44 -46.85
C PHE A 615 23.53 -16.39 -47.61
N GLY A 616 22.33 -15.95 -48.04
CA GLY A 616 21.40 -16.79 -48.81
C GLY A 616 20.96 -18.06 -48.06
N GLY A 617 20.91 -17.98 -46.73
CA GLY A 617 20.62 -19.10 -45.84
C GLY A 617 21.85 -19.92 -45.44
N VAL A 618 22.05 -20.06 -44.13
CA VAL A 618 23.20 -20.70 -43.49
C VAL A 618 23.05 -22.24 -43.42
N TYR A 619 21.81 -22.72 -43.28
CA TYR A 619 21.50 -24.14 -43.17
C TYR A 619 21.40 -24.82 -44.53
N ARG A 620 21.75 -26.11 -44.57
CA ARG A 620 21.57 -26.97 -45.75
C ARG A 620 20.10 -27.16 -46.11
N LYS A 621 19.23 -27.28 -45.10
CA LYS A 621 17.77 -27.40 -45.26
C LYS A 621 17.11 -26.01 -45.26
N LYS A 622 16.32 -25.72 -46.30
CA LYS A 622 15.56 -24.45 -46.40
C LYS A 622 14.62 -24.23 -45.21
N LEU A 623 13.99 -25.29 -44.68
CA LEU A 623 13.09 -25.21 -43.54
C LEU A 623 13.78 -24.63 -42.28
N ASN A 624 15.04 -25.01 -42.02
CA ASN A 624 15.78 -24.51 -40.85
C ASN A 624 16.09 -23.02 -40.98
N ASN A 625 16.38 -22.53 -42.20
CA ASN A 625 16.57 -21.10 -42.46
C ASN A 625 15.27 -20.31 -42.22
N ILE A 626 14.10 -20.85 -42.62
CA ILE A 626 12.79 -20.22 -42.42
C ILE A 626 12.45 -20.14 -40.92
N ILE A 627 12.70 -21.21 -40.17
CA ILE A 627 12.44 -21.27 -38.72
C ILE A 627 13.32 -20.26 -37.97
N GLU A 628 14.62 -20.19 -38.27
CA GLU A 628 15.52 -19.23 -37.62
C GLU A 628 15.16 -17.78 -37.95
N PHE A 629 14.81 -17.51 -39.22
CA PHE A 629 14.32 -16.19 -39.63
C PHE A 629 13.06 -15.78 -38.85
N TRP A 630 12.11 -16.68 -38.68
CA TRP A 630 10.87 -16.40 -37.94
C TRP A 630 11.14 -16.06 -36.46
N PHE A 631 12.04 -16.80 -35.81
CA PHE A 631 12.44 -16.49 -34.42
C PHE A 631 13.14 -15.13 -34.28
N LEU A 632 14.05 -14.79 -35.20
CA LEU A 632 14.75 -13.50 -35.18
C LEU A 632 13.80 -12.34 -35.48
N LEU A 633 12.87 -12.51 -36.44
CA LEU A 633 11.85 -11.52 -36.77
C LEU A 633 10.94 -11.25 -35.56
N ASN A 634 10.50 -12.31 -34.88
CA ASN A 634 9.66 -12.19 -33.69
C ASN A 634 10.39 -11.43 -32.55
N LEU A 635 11.69 -11.67 -32.35
CA LEU A 635 12.50 -10.90 -31.39
C LEU A 635 12.58 -9.41 -31.75
N CYS A 636 12.79 -9.06 -33.03
CA CYS A 636 12.80 -7.68 -33.48
C CYS A 636 11.46 -6.97 -33.22
N ILE A 637 10.33 -7.66 -33.46
CA ILE A 637 8.99 -7.13 -33.17
C ILE A 637 8.81 -6.88 -31.68
N MET A 638 9.13 -7.85 -30.81
CA MET A 638 8.98 -7.69 -29.35
C MET A 638 9.87 -6.57 -28.80
N ALA A 639 11.12 -6.48 -29.26
CA ALA A 639 12.03 -5.40 -28.87
C ALA A 639 11.46 -4.03 -29.31
N SER A 640 10.95 -3.92 -30.54
CA SER A 640 10.40 -2.67 -31.07
C SER A 640 9.14 -2.22 -30.32
N LEU A 641 8.22 -3.15 -30.04
CA LEU A 641 7.04 -2.89 -29.23
C LEU A 641 7.43 -2.44 -27.81
N SER A 642 8.41 -3.10 -27.18
CA SER A 642 8.87 -2.72 -25.84
C SER A 642 9.48 -1.31 -25.77
N ILE A 643 10.06 -0.80 -26.86
CA ILE A 643 10.57 0.57 -26.94
C ILE A 643 9.40 1.55 -27.11
N ALA A 644 8.44 1.21 -27.97
CA ALA A 644 7.28 2.06 -28.25
C ALA A 644 6.34 2.26 -27.03
N PHE A 645 6.24 1.28 -26.13
CA PHE A 645 5.35 1.32 -24.96
C PHE A 645 5.98 1.90 -23.67
N THR A 646 7.18 2.49 -23.74
CA THR A 646 7.82 3.09 -22.55
C THR A 646 7.28 4.48 -22.18
N ASP A 647 6.63 5.16 -23.11
CA ASP A 647 5.97 6.46 -22.86
C ASP A 647 4.49 6.23 -22.52
N GLU A 648 4.17 6.02 -21.25
CA GLU A 648 2.77 6.03 -20.77
C GLU A 648 2.09 7.41 -20.86
N SER A 649 2.72 8.42 -21.50
CA SER A 649 2.08 9.71 -21.80
C SER A 649 1.17 9.69 -23.04
N LYS A 650 1.10 8.58 -23.79
CA LYS A 650 0.32 8.51 -25.06
C LYS A 650 -0.65 7.33 -25.16
N LEU A 651 -1.32 6.96 -24.06
CA LEU A 651 -2.43 5.98 -24.08
C LEU A 651 -3.78 6.58 -24.54
N SER A 652 -3.80 7.66 -25.34
CA SER A 652 -5.04 8.25 -25.86
C SER A 652 -5.43 7.82 -27.28
N HIS A 653 -4.58 7.08 -28.00
CA HIS A 653 -4.80 6.76 -29.42
C HIS A 653 -5.18 5.30 -29.74
N MET A 654 -5.46 4.45 -28.75
CA MET A 654 -5.66 3.01 -28.97
C MET A 654 -7.13 2.54 -28.92
N LYS A 655 -8.07 3.32 -29.47
CA LYS A 655 -9.46 2.84 -29.72
C LYS A 655 -9.58 1.90 -30.93
N CYS A 656 -8.57 1.87 -31.81
CA CYS A 656 -8.63 1.09 -33.05
C CYS A 656 -8.24 -0.39 -32.86
N TYR A 657 -7.34 -0.69 -31.91
CA TYR A 657 -6.85 -2.06 -31.67
C TYR A 657 -7.79 -2.89 -30.78
N ASP A 658 -8.42 -2.28 -29.77
CA ASP A 658 -9.45 -2.95 -28.94
C ASP A 658 -10.67 -3.34 -29.79
N ALA A 659 -11.02 -2.50 -30.78
CA ALA A 659 -12.07 -2.79 -31.76
C ALA A 659 -11.71 -3.94 -32.71
N LEU A 660 -10.42 -4.11 -33.04
CA LEU A 660 -9.93 -5.17 -33.94
C LEU A 660 -9.85 -6.52 -33.23
N ILE A 661 -9.44 -6.54 -31.96
CA ILE A 661 -9.43 -7.74 -31.11
C ILE A 661 -10.87 -8.19 -30.78
N LYS A 662 -11.78 -7.26 -30.43
CA LYS A 662 -13.20 -7.59 -30.23
C LYS A 662 -13.89 -8.09 -31.50
N LYS A 663 -13.47 -7.64 -32.69
CA LYS A 663 -13.98 -8.17 -33.97
C LYS A 663 -13.45 -9.56 -34.32
N LEU A 664 -12.22 -9.89 -33.91
CA LEU A 664 -11.58 -11.18 -34.21
C LEU A 664 -12.08 -12.32 -33.29
N PHE A 665 -12.60 -11.99 -32.11
CA PHE A 665 -13.05 -12.98 -31.11
C PHE A 665 -14.55 -12.98 -30.82
N LYS A 666 -15.38 -12.32 -31.64
CA LYS A 666 -16.86 -12.39 -31.51
C LYS A 666 -17.41 -13.72 -32.01
N LYS A 667 -17.06 -14.82 -31.33
CA LYS A 667 -17.79 -16.09 -31.36
C LYS A 667 -17.54 -16.96 -30.12
N GLN A 668 -17.47 -16.35 -28.95
CA GLN A 668 -17.78 -16.99 -27.67
C GLN A 668 -18.04 -15.83 -26.69
N ASP A 669 -19.04 -15.97 -25.84
CA ASP A 669 -19.45 -15.00 -24.81
C ASP A 669 -20.44 -13.92 -25.30
N GLU A 670 -21.59 -14.36 -25.81
CA GLU A 670 -22.86 -13.75 -25.39
C GLU A 670 -23.43 -14.67 -24.33
N ASP A 671 -23.13 -14.35 -23.07
CA ASP A 671 -24.01 -14.50 -21.90
C ASP A 671 -23.18 -14.07 -20.68
N ASP A 672 -23.75 -13.16 -19.89
CA ASP A 672 -23.38 -12.72 -18.53
C ASP A 672 -23.13 -11.21 -18.40
N GLU A 673 -24.22 -10.44 -18.49
CA GLU A 673 -24.39 -9.24 -17.66
C GLU A 673 -24.96 -9.64 -16.27
N PRO A 674 -24.72 -8.84 -15.22
CA PRO A 674 -24.79 -9.27 -13.83
C PRO A 674 -26.23 -9.19 -13.28
N LEU A 675 -26.64 -10.16 -12.46
CA LEU A 675 -27.86 -10.04 -11.68
C LEU A 675 -27.61 -10.30 -10.19
N LEU A 676 -28.09 -9.33 -9.40
CA LEU A 676 -28.24 -9.34 -7.95
C LEU A 676 -29.14 -10.48 -7.46
N ASP A 677 -28.69 -11.04 -6.34
CA ASP A 677 -29.37 -11.75 -5.24
C ASP A 677 -30.90 -11.99 -5.36
N VAL A 678 -31.30 -13.24 -5.63
CA VAL A 678 -32.57 -13.84 -5.15
C VAL A 678 -32.36 -15.35 -4.94
N THR A 679 -32.68 -15.79 -3.73
CA THR A 679 -32.80 -17.18 -3.29
C THR A 679 -33.90 -17.93 -4.04
N GLU A 680 -33.61 -19.08 -4.70
CA GLU A 680 -34.58 -20.19 -4.80
C GLU A 680 -34.04 -21.54 -5.35
N SER A 681 -34.77 -22.58 -4.95
CA SER A 681 -34.57 -24.03 -4.93
C SER A 681 -34.01 -24.80 -6.16
N HIS A 682 -33.27 -25.88 -5.87
CA HIS A 682 -32.79 -26.88 -6.82
C HIS A 682 -33.91 -27.72 -7.48
N LYS A 683 -33.86 -27.89 -8.80
CA LYS A 683 -34.72 -28.82 -9.57
C LYS A 683 -34.17 -30.25 -9.55
N THR A 684 -35.05 -31.26 -9.47
CA THR A 684 -34.67 -32.68 -9.46
C THR A 684 -34.40 -33.24 -10.86
N VAL A 685 -33.64 -34.33 -10.90
CA VAL A 685 -33.12 -35.03 -12.10
C VAL A 685 -34.20 -35.37 -13.13
N ASP A 686 -35.44 -35.62 -12.70
CA ASP A 686 -36.55 -35.97 -13.60
C ASP A 686 -37.08 -34.78 -14.42
N GLN A 687 -36.86 -33.54 -13.96
CA GLN A 687 -37.19 -32.34 -14.75
C GLN A 687 -36.15 -32.05 -15.83
N GLN A 688 -34.88 -32.43 -15.63
CA GLN A 688 -33.82 -32.27 -16.65
C GLN A 688 -33.98 -33.26 -17.81
N ARG A 689 -34.53 -34.46 -17.53
CA ARG A 689 -34.67 -35.53 -18.54
C ARG A 689 -35.73 -35.24 -19.62
N ARG A 690 -36.69 -34.36 -19.37
CA ARG A 690 -37.74 -33.98 -20.36
C ARG A 690 -37.29 -32.97 -21.42
N ALA A 691 -36.13 -32.33 -21.25
CA ALA A 691 -35.62 -31.34 -22.20
C ALA A 691 -34.76 -31.93 -23.34
N MET A 692 -34.50 -33.25 -23.34
CA MET A 692 -33.51 -33.92 -24.21
C MET A 692 -34.09 -34.89 -25.25
N VAL A 693 -35.28 -34.64 -25.80
CA VAL A 693 -35.81 -35.45 -26.92
C VAL A 693 -36.26 -34.56 -28.09
N PRO A 694 -35.62 -34.64 -29.28
CA PRO A 694 -36.06 -33.89 -30.45
C PRO A 694 -37.14 -34.66 -31.23
N SER A 695 -38.25 -33.99 -31.56
CA SER A 695 -39.24 -34.47 -32.52
C SER A 695 -38.98 -33.86 -33.91
N SER A 696 -39.01 -34.72 -34.93
CA SER A 696 -38.72 -34.49 -36.34
C SER A 696 -39.77 -33.66 -37.10
N THR A 697 -39.44 -33.37 -38.38
CA THR A 697 -40.16 -32.73 -39.51
C THR A 697 -40.09 -31.19 -39.54
N ASP A 698 -39.63 -30.51 -40.60
CA ASP A 698 -39.96 -30.68 -42.01
C ASP A 698 -38.90 -30.18 -43.03
N VAL A 699 -39.09 -30.61 -44.28
CA VAL A 699 -38.22 -30.56 -45.46
C VAL A 699 -38.30 -29.23 -46.24
N ARG A 700 -37.18 -28.67 -46.76
CA ARG A 700 -37.07 -28.23 -48.18
C ARG A 700 -35.65 -27.91 -48.68
N ARG A 701 -35.37 -28.46 -49.87
CA ARG A 701 -34.19 -28.32 -50.75
C ARG A 701 -34.09 -26.94 -51.42
N CYS A 702 -32.85 -26.50 -51.68
CA CYS A 702 -32.40 -26.04 -53.00
C CYS A 702 -30.90 -26.37 -53.22
N ALA A 703 -30.60 -26.93 -54.40
CA ALA A 703 -29.31 -27.44 -54.91
C ALA A 703 -28.28 -26.31 -55.18
N SER A 704 -26.98 -26.50 -55.41
CA SER A 704 -26.22 -27.47 -56.26
C SER A 704 -24.72 -27.51 -55.86
N ARG A 705 -24.08 -28.70 -55.70
CA ARG A 705 -23.05 -29.37 -56.57
C ARG A 705 -21.84 -28.51 -56.97
N GLU A 706 -20.57 -28.94 -57.01
CA GLU A 706 -19.85 -30.24 -57.02
C GLU A 706 -18.35 -29.94 -56.73
N SER A 707 -17.62 -30.74 -55.93
CA SER A 707 -16.77 -31.90 -56.31
C SER A 707 -15.51 -31.59 -57.13
N VAL A 708 -14.38 -32.05 -56.58
CA VAL A 708 -13.02 -32.07 -57.14
C VAL A 708 -12.86 -33.22 -58.14
N VAL A 709 -12.39 -32.94 -59.37
CA VAL A 709 -11.53 -33.80 -60.21
C VAL A 709 -10.65 -32.93 -61.12
N GLU A 710 -9.36 -33.29 -61.13
CA GLU A 710 -8.22 -33.06 -62.04
C GLU A 710 -8.41 -32.29 -63.37
N LEU A 711 -7.50 -31.34 -63.64
CA LEU A 711 -6.62 -31.31 -64.82
C LEU A 711 -5.64 -30.11 -64.73
N TYR A 712 -4.34 -30.43 -64.80
CA TYR A 712 -3.14 -29.56 -64.81
C TYR A 712 -2.69 -28.86 -63.53
#